data_AF-A0A238DHD4-F1
#
_entry.id   AF-A0A238DHD4-F1
#
_cell.length_a   1.000
_cell.length_b   1.000
_cell.length_c   1.000
_cell.angle_alpha   90.00
_cell.angle_beta   90.00
_cell.angle_gamma   90.00
#
_symmetry.space_group_name_H-M   'P 1'
#
loop_
_entity.id
_entity.type
_entity.pdbx_description
1 polymer ?
#
loop_
_entity_poly.entity_id
_entity_poly.type
_entity_poly.pdbx_seq_one_letter_code
_entity_poly.pdbx_strand_id
1 'polypeptide(L)'
;MSGYEQVWPLEGMGAPLKVRHELRQLFERWLSRSRHPRLIVGSDGMVDELSLLDLCKHYRLEYPGGAEDVAKTWDESEQRIAEGGPTFNDLVRMGWVFFDGGRWIMQSAPLGTSAHITFPSPSTKTFLDGLSKVRLVTKEETPPPTSTRALAARIAPEEWLNEHIPTRNPGYVAGRLWERLCPQPLVGADDDGSNRTEVAAAKGGAEVLPQAFEAHEREVDRAFLEWSAWCNALGCAGRWDIGWGPTQMQYCREAAHRVLKRQALCGNWDNDAASYADVLEKTFAIPLDRLRFARTPRTAPPRTLVSRVDWLASLEVEHLMMERLISPSTVSFALSLLCAELDTTGIGLGISAKAGTVLSFAAGHPMALQQLLFRVKAVPSLLVDMLLHPLVACLAARLVIEWRQGGGPDSDRNLAREAQTKTFAVQDALSLLAYHLVGRTLDLDECASLVTWCYADGSGRGRAVADARRPIGRQLLGLVAREKEEVQSVVLQHLVEQAAYENNVPRAHFAGVLDGLGCLPNARAADASAIVALYTKFARDLNLDWTDAGSLSPELAARLVATAFAQAAPERDALLVPFDSARLLREVPDEDKLSQRSTIARTLREHVRLLARAMAGWPNGAVPAELADALQALVSRSAIEHAEKGRIGALTDRYSPSLFLAREEGSPAQDLAAAWRRLDGTHQEAMLQAVAQSDDPVLLAELCQHLPAAAKTGIQARLWQLKPGEASTLWTWPELQHRIECLLAAGEYGLAREHLDETAQDLGRAPSQFRLGLFSLGLRLFLKEKNWTAVDGANVPAALDVSTTGQAQDQLDFYKATSQLLRPDGDLAGARVVLQRLAARPGAASAYKENLFATAIQQLLGPTLHPLRRR
;
A
#
# COMPACT_ATOMS: atom_id res chain seq x y z
N MET A 1 -15.37 -20.35 -10.12
CA MET A 1 -14.21 -21.24 -9.86
C MET A 1 -14.08 -21.41 -8.35
N SER A 2 -14.71 -22.46 -7.82
CA SER A 2 -14.68 -22.85 -6.41
C SER A 2 -13.63 -23.95 -6.25
N GLY A 3 -12.49 -23.60 -5.68
CA GLY A 3 -11.37 -24.51 -5.50
C GLY A 3 -10.21 -23.74 -4.91
N TYR A 4 -10.38 -23.24 -3.69
CA TYR A 4 -9.24 -22.77 -2.91
C TYR A 4 -8.52 -24.03 -2.42
N GLU A 5 -7.30 -24.25 -2.91
CA GLU A 5 -6.44 -25.32 -2.40
C GLU A 5 -6.27 -25.14 -0.89
N GLN A 6 -6.41 -26.25 -0.17
CA GLN A 6 -6.22 -26.29 1.27
C GLN A 6 -4.74 -25.99 1.56
N VAL A 7 -4.46 -24.87 2.24
CA VAL A 7 -3.08 -24.55 2.65
C VAL A 7 -2.69 -25.49 3.80
N TRP A 8 -1.50 -26.07 3.71
CA TRP A 8 -0.92 -26.96 4.73
C TRP A 8 0.39 -26.36 5.25
N PRO A 9 0.82 -26.68 6.48
CA PRO A 9 2.16 -26.34 6.94
C PRO A 9 3.20 -26.87 5.95
N LEU A 10 4.25 -26.08 5.70
CA LEU A 10 5.27 -26.45 4.74
C LEU A 10 5.97 -27.77 5.13
N GLU A 11 5.99 -28.73 4.20
CA GLU A 11 6.68 -30.01 4.39
C GLU A 11 8.22 -29.81 4.43
N GLY A 12 8.92 -30.71 5.14
CA GLY A 12 10.39 -30.67 5.18
C GLY A 12 11.01 -29.69 6.19
N MET A 13 10.20 -28.99 7.00
CA MET A 13 10.68 -28.11 8.08
C MET A 13 11.46 -28.82 9.20
N GLY A 14 11.58 -30.16 9.17
CA GLY A 14 12.59 -30.90 9.93
C GLY A 14 14.03 -30.64 9.48
N ALA A 15 14.24 -30.02 8.31
CA ALA A 15 15.53 -29.58 7.78
C ALA A 15 15.44 -28.14 7.23
N PRO A 16 15.30 -27.12 8.10
CA PRO A 16 14.96 -25.75 7.70
C PRO A 16 16.00 -25.08 6.79
N LEU A 17 17.28 -25.48 6.89
CA LEU A 17 18.34 -24.96 6.01
C LEU A 17 18.18 -25.46 4.55
N LYS A 18 17.70 -26.69 4.37
CA LYS A 18 17.42 -27.24 3.04
C LYS A 18 16.23 -26.51 2.41
N VAL A 19 15.15 -26.35 3.19
CA VAL A 19 13.96 -25.58 2.79
C VAL A 19 14.33 -24.15 2.40
N ARG A 20 15.13 -23.47 3.23
CA ARG A 20 15.66 -22.13 2.92
C ARG A 20 16.37 -22.11 1.57
N HIS A 21 17.28 -23.04 1.33
CA HIS A 21 18.07 -23.08 0.10
C HIS A 21 17.19 -23.26 -1.15
N GLU A 22 16.24 -24.20 -1.10
CA GLU A 22 15.32 -24.51 -2.20
C GLU A 22 14.38 -23.33 -2.48
N LEU A 23 13.72 -22.79 -1.45
CA LEU A 23 12.79 -21.66 -1.60
C LEU A 23 13.47 -20.41 -2.15
N ARG A 24 14.72 -20.12 -1.76
CA ARG A 24 15.46 -18.96 -2.30
C ARG A 24 15.63 -19.04 -3.81
N GLN A 25 15.99 -20.22 -4.33
CA GLN A 25 16.13 -20.43 -5.77
C GLN A 25 14.79 -20.28 -6.50
N LEU A 26 13.70 -20.76 -5.88
CA LEU A 26 12.36 -20.65 -6.43
C LEU A 26 11.87 -19.19 -6.43
N PHE A 27 12.04 -18.46 -5.34
CA PHE A 27 11.64 -17.06 -5.22
C PHE A 27 12.40 -16.16 -6.18
N GLU A 28 13.69 -16.39 -6.42
CA GLU A 28 14.46 -15.66 -7.45
C GLU A 28 13.95 -15.89 -8.87
N ARG A 29 13.34 -17.06 -9.12
CA ARG A 29 12.77 -17.42 -10.41
C ARG A 29 11.34 -16.91 -10.57
N TRP A 30 10.54 -16.93 -9.51
CA TRP A 30 9.14 -16.52 -9.53
C TRP A 30 8.94 -15.02 -9.37
N LEU A 31 9.78 -14.38 -8.54
CA LEU A 31 9.73 -12.94 -8.29
C LEU A 31 10.81 -12.24 -9.11
N SER A 32 10.34 -11.34 -9.95
CA SER A 32 11.18 -10.58 -10.88
C SER A 32 11.97 -9.49 -10.16
N ARG A 33 13.25 -9.32 -10.54
CA ARG A 33 14.16 -8.32 -9.96
C ARG A 33 14.03 -6.97 -10.66
N SER A 34 14.13 -5.88 -9.91
CA SER A 34 14.31 -4.54 -10.49
C SER A 34 15.65 -4.47 -11.22
N ARG A 35 15.62 -4.39 -12.55
CA ARG A 35 16.86 -4.13 -13.32
C ARG A 35 17.15 -2.64 -13.28
N HIS A 36 17.97 -2.21 -12.33
CA HIS A 36 18.63 -0.92 -12.47
C HIS A 36 19.75 -1.09 -13.50
N PRO A 37 19.69 -0.41 -14.65
CA PRO A 37 20.82 -0.41 -15.58
C PRO A 37 22.01 0.18 -14.83
N ARG A 38 23.11 -0.58 -14.76
CA ARG A 38 24.39 0.00 -14.34
C ARG A 38 24.69 1.11 -15.34
N LEU A 39 24.84 2.34 -14.86
CA LEU A 39 25.43 3.42 -15.64
C LEU A 39 26.84 2.97 -16.02
N ILE A 40 27.02 2.56 -17.26
CA ILE A 40 28.35 2.35 -17.82
C ILE A 40 28.92 3.75 -18.05
N VAL A 41 29.71 4.20 -17.10
CA VAL A 41 30.53 5.41 -17.26
C VAL A 41 31.54 5.14 -18.36
N GLY A 42 31.77 6.14 -19.24
CA GLY A 42 32.71 6.04 -20.36
C GLY A 42 34.12 5.66 -19.91
N SER A 43 34.92 5.12 -20.84
CA SER A 43 36.24 4.53 -20.56
C SER A 43 37.36 5.53 -20.23
N ASP A 44 37.14 6.84 -20.39
CA ASP A 44 38.15 7.87 -20.12
C ASP A 44 38.17 8.27 -18.64
N GLY A 45 39.35 8.19 -18.01
CA GLY A 45 39.58 8.64 -16.63
C GLY A 45 39.54 7.57 -15.53
N MET A 46 39.30 6.29 -15.86
CA MET A 46 39.24 5.20 -14.88
C MET A 46 40.60 4.93 -14.21
N VAL A 47 40.58 4.66 -12.89
CA VAL A 47 41.74 4.21 -12.12
C VAL A 47 41.83 2.69 -12.14
N ASP A 48 43.02 2.18 -12.43
CA ASP A 48 43.37 0.76 -12.36
C ASP A 48 43.23 0.22 -10.92
N GLU A 49 42.59 -0.96 -10.79
CA GLU A 49 42.29 -1.59 -9.50
C GLU A 49 43.55 -1.93 -8.68
N LEU A 50 44.64 -2.35 -9.33
CA LEU A 50 45.90 -2.68 -8.64
C LEU A 50 46.56 -1.43 -8.08
N SER A 51 46.47 -0.31 -8.79
CA SER A 51 46.97 0.99 -8.35
C SER A 51 46.24 1.50 -7.10
N LEU A 52 44.93 1.27 -6.99
CA LEU A 52 44.15 1.57 -5.77
C LEU A 52 44.51 0.65 -4.60
N LEU A 53 44.76 -0.63 -4.88
CA LEU A 53 45.23 -1.57 -3.87
C LEU A 53 46.68 -1.29 -3.43
N ASP A 54 47.50 -0.66 -4.26
CA ASP A 54 48.83 -0.23 -3.85
C ASP A 54 48.79 1.06 -3.03
N LEU A 55 47.86 1.97 -3.37
CA LEU A 55 47.59 3.19 -2.60
C LEU A 55 47.27 2.90 -1.13
N CYS A 56 46.44 1.89 -0.85
CA CYS A 56 46.03 1.56 0.53
C CYS A 56 47.17 1.03 1.43
N LYS A 57 48.31 0.64 0.86
CA LYS A 57 49.49 0.24 1.65
C LYS A 57 50.18 1.44 2.29
N HIS A 58 50.12 2.59 1.63
CA HIS A 58 50.82 3.81 2.06
C HIS A 58 49.88 4.88 2.62
N TYR A 59 48.61 4.83 2.24
CA TYR A 59 47.58 5.75 2.70
C TYR A 59 46.40 4.99 3.31
N ARG A 60 45.74 5.61 4.29
CA ARG A 60 44.46 5.18 4.85
C ARG A 60 43.39 6.23 4.56
N LEU A 61 42.14 5.78 4.53
CA LEU A 61 41.00 6.67 4.56
C LEU A 61 40.44 6.72 5.98
N GLU A 62 40.28 7.93 6.48
CA GLU A 62 39.77 8.17 7.83
C GLU A 62 38.57 9.11 7.79
N TYR A 63 37.66 8.88 8.73
CA TYR A 63 36.64 9.85 9.08
C TYR A 63 37.11 10.63 10.30
N PRO A 64 37.16 11.98 10.25
CA PRO A 64 37.49 12.79 11.43
C PRO A 64 36.57 12.48 12.61
N GLY A 65 35.30 12.16 12.37
CA GLY A 65 34.36 11.74 13.43
C GLY A 65 34.66 10.36 14.04
N GLY A 66 35.54 9.56 13.45
CA GLY A 66 35.97 8.26 13.96
C GLY A 66 37.24 8.32 14.82
N ALA A 67 37.83 9.50 15.01
CA ALA A 67 39.01 9.66 15.85
C ALA A 67 38.66 9.48 17.34
N GLU A 68 39.47 8.73 18.08
CA GLU A 68 39.23 8.43 19.50
C GLU A 68 39.23 9.70 20.38
N ASP A 69 39.99 10.71 19.96
CA ASP A 69 40.15 12.00 20.64
C ASP A 69 39.32 13.12 20.03
N VAL A 70 38.33 12.84 19.17
CA VAL A 70 37.53 13.87 18.46
C VAL A 70 36.92 14.92 19.39
N ALA A 71 36.43 14.50 20.56
CA ALA A 71 35.86 15.41 21.55
C ALA A 71 36.93 16.35 22.13
N LYS A 72 38.09 15.79 22.50
CA LYS A 72 39.23 16.54 23.02
C LYS A 72 39.78 17.52 21.99
N THR A 73 39.98 17.05 20.76
CA THR A 73 40.48 17.85 19.63
C THR A 73 39.55 19.03 19.31
N TRP A 74 38.23 18.85 19.45
CA TRP A 74 37.27 19.94 19.31
C TRP A 74 37.30 20.92 20.49
N ASP A 75 37.27 20.40 21.72
CA ASP A 75 37.21 21.23 22.92
C ASP A 75 38.49 22.09 23.10
N GLU A 76 39.65 21.57 22.70
CA GLU A 76 40.94 22.25 22.73
C GLU A 76 41.20 23.14 21.50
N SER A 77 40.31 23.16 20.50
CA SER A 77 40.46 23.97 19.29
C SER A 77 40.53 25.47 19.59
N GLU A 78 41.64 26.13 19.26
CA GLU A 78 41.83 27.58 19.41
C GLU A 78 40.73 28.40 18.73
N GLN A 79 40.26 27.94 17.56
CA GLN A 79 39.20 28.60 16.80
C GLN A 79 37.86 28.55 17.54
N ARG A 80 37.51 27.41 18.14
CA ARG A 80 36.31 27.29 18.98
C ARG A 80 36.43 28.16 20.22
N ILE A 81 37.59 28.16 20.90
CA ILE A 81 37.80 28.98 22.11
C ILE A 81 37.60 30.46 21.78
N ALA A 82 38.22 30.93 20.70
CA ALA A 82 38.16 32.32 20.27
C ALA A 82 36.73 32.77 19.88
N GLU A 83 35.94 31.88 19.29
CA GLU A 83 34.55 32.15 18.90
C GLU A 83 33.54 31.94 20.04
N GLY A 84 33.97 31.45 21.22
CA GLY A 84 33.07 31.09 22.31
C GLY A 84 32.12 29.94 21.97
N GLY A 85 32.53 29.04 21.06
CA GLY A 85 31.70 27.96 20.55
C GLY A 85 31.42 26.86 21.59
N PRO A 86 30.34 26.07 21.40
CA PRO A 86 29.90 25.02 22.32
C PRO A 86 30.94 23.90 22.48
N THR A 87 30.97 23.26 23.65
CA THR A 87 31.79 22.05 23.86
C THR A 87 31.21 20.86 23.09
N PHE A 88 31.98 19.79 22.92
CA PHE A 88 31.52 18.57 22.26
C PHE A 88 30.30 17.97 22.98
N ASN A 89 30.31 17.96 24.32
CA ASN A 89 29.17 17.50 25.11
C ASN A 89 27.93 18.40 24.94
N ASP A 90 28.12 19.71 24.76
CA ASP A 90 27.00 20.60 24.42
C ASP A 90 26.45 20.28 23.03
N LEU A 91 27.31 20.01 22.03
CA LEU A 91 26.89 19.59 20.69
C LEU A 91 26.07 18.29 20.73
N VAL A 92 26.48 17.31 21.54
CA VAL A 92 25.72 16.07 21.76
C VAL A 92 24.35 16.38 22.39
N ARG A 93 24.33 17.15 23.50
CA ARG A 93 23.09 17.48 24.22
C ARG A 93 22.11 18.29 23.39
N MET A 94 22.62 19.17 22.52
CA MET A 94 21.82 19.99 21.61
C MET A 94 21.41 19.25 20.34
N GLY A 95 21.82 17.99 20.13
CA GLY A 95 21.42 17.22 18.95
C GLY A 95 22.16 17.55 17.66
N TRP A 96 23.35 18.15 17.72
CA TRP A 96 24.19 18.42 16.54
C TRP A 96 24.98 17.20 16.08
N VAL A 97 25.38 16.33 17.01
CA VAL A 97 26.21 15.15 16.72
C VAL A 97 25.61 13.87 17.29
N PHE A 98 25.69 12.80 16.50
CA PHE A 98 25.19 11.47 16.83
C PHE A 98 26.26 10.43 16.55
N PHE A 99 26.32 9.38 17.36
CA PHE A 99 27.20 8.26 17.12
C PHE A 99 26.49 7.22 16.24
N ASP A 100 27.02 6.95 15.04
CA ASP A 100 26.40 6.00 14.07
C ASP A 100 26.85 4.54 14.28
N GLY A 101 27.53 4.26 15.39
CA GLY A 101 28.07 2.96 15.75
C GLY A 101 29.55 2.79 15.44
N GLY A 102 30.11 3.60 14.54
CA GLY A 102 31.55 3.65 14.26
C GLY A 102 32.18 5.04 14.37
N ARG A 103 31.39 6.11 14.17
CA ARG A 103 31.88 7.48 14.18
C ARG A 103 30.80 8.47 14.65
N TRP A 104 31.24 9.64 15.06
CA TRP A 104 30.39 10.80 15.30
C TRP A 104 30.07 11.51 13.98
N ILE A 105 28.79 11.81 13.75
CA ILE A 105 28.32 12.49 12.53
C ILE A 105 27.29 13.57 12.87
N MET A 106 27.18 14.58 12.01
CA MET A 106 25.99 15.44 11.95
C MET A 106 24.95 14.77 11.05
N GLN A 107 23.68 14.73 11.48
CA GLN A 107 22.61 14.21 10.62
C GLN A 107 22.46 15.10 9.37
N SER A 108 22.12 14.49 8.24
CA SER A 108 21.94 15.24 7.01
C SER A 108 20.63 16.02 7.03
N ALA A 109 20.68 17.25 6.51
CA ALA A 109 19.48 18.05 6.30
C ALA A 109 18.81 17.70 4.95
N PRO A 110 17.49 17.93 4.83
CA PRO A 110 16.73 17.81 3.59
C PRO A 110 17.43 18.47 2.39
N LEU A 111 17.30 17.86 1.20
CA LEU A 111 17.97 18.37 -0.01
C LEU A 111 17.55 19.82 -0.30
N GLY A 112 18.53 20.70 -0.49
CA GLY A 112 18.30 22.12 -0.75
C GLY A 112 18.03 22.98 0.48
N THR A 113 18.06 22.42 1.71
CA THR A 113 17.83 23.18 2.96
C THR A 113 19.09 23.50 3.74
N SER A 114 20.25 22.97 3.33
CA SER A 114 21.54 23.17 4.03
C SER A 114 21.93 24.64 4.20
N ALA A 115 21.53 25.51 3.27
CA ALA A 115 21.76 26.96 3.35
C ALA A 115 20.94 27.66 4.45
N HIS A 116 19.90 27.01 4.98
CA HIS A 116 19.03 27.55 6.01
C HIS A 116 19.40 27.11 7.44
N ILE A 117 20.44 26.27 7.59
CA ILE A 117 20.89 25.82 8.91
C ILE A 117 21.60 26.96 9.63
N THR A 118 21.15 27.27 10.85
CA THR A 118 21.77 28.29 11.70
C THR A 118 22.79 27.63 12.65
N PHE A 119 24.06 27.65 12.27
CA PHE A 119 25.13 27.09 13.09
C PHE A 119 25.53 28.03 14.24
N PRO A 120 25.95 27.50 15.41
CA PRO A 120 26.39 28.31 16.55
C PRO A 120 27.58 29.23 16.24
N SER A 121 28.51 28.76 15.38
CA SER A 121 29.65 29.55 14.93
C SER A 121 30.20 29.03 13.58
N PRO A 122 31.01 29.83 12.86
CA PRO A 122 31.67 29.38 11.63
C PRO A 122 32.57 28.16 11.82
N SER A 123 33.39 28.13 12.90
CA SER A 123 34.22 26.95 13.19
C SER A 123 33.38 25.70 13.50
N THR A 124 32.24 25.87 14.18
CA THR A 124 31.29 24.78 14.46
C THR A 124 30.74 24.19 13.17
N LYS A 125 30.35 25.03 12.21
CA LYS A 125 29.91 24.58 10.88
C LYS A 125 31.00 23.76 10.18
N THR A 126 32.22 24.29 10.09
CA THR A 126 33.33 23.61 9.42
C THR A 126 33.67 22.28 10.08
N PHE A 127 33.61 22.21 11.41
CA PHE A 127 33.81 20.97 12.17
C PHE A 127 32.73 19.93 11.86
N LEU A 128 31.45 20.29 11.99
CA LEU A 128 30.32 19.38 11.78
C LEU A 128 30.24 18.85 10.34
N ASP A 129 30.40 19.74 9.35
CA ASP A 129 30.48 19.35 7.93
C ASP A 129 31.70 18.46 7.65
N GLY A 130 32.75 18.57 8.48
CA GLY A 130 34.00 17.82 8.35
C GLY A 130 33.95 16.41 8.94
N LEU A 131 33.07 16.13 9.92
CA LEU A 131 33.01 14.85 10.63
C LEU A 131 32.79 13.65 9.70
N SER A 132 31.92 13.83 8.71
CA SER A 132 31.51 12.76 7.77
C SER A 132 32.36 12.70 6.50
N LYS A 133 33.23 13.70 6.25
CA LYS A 133 34.05 13.79 5.03
C LYS A 133 35.25 12.86 5.12
N VAL A 134 35.38 11.98 4.13
CA VAL A 134 36.52 11.07 3.98
C VAL A 134 37.80 11.89 3.76
N ARG A 135 38.88 11.56 4.48
CA ARG A 135 40.21 12.14 4.26
C ARG A 135 41.23 11.05 3.97
N LEU A 136 42.12 11.32 3.02
CA LEU A 136 43.27 10.47 2.70
C LEU A 136 44.47 10.91 3.55
N VAL A 137 44.92 10.02 4.44
CA VAL A 137 46.00 10.27 5.41
C VAL A 137 47.14 9.29 5.17
N THR A 138 48.38 9.74 5.31
CA THR A 138 49.58 8.88 5.19
C THR A 138 49.73 7.97 6.41
N LYS A 139 50.05 6.68 6.22
CA LYS A 139 50.19 5.70 7.32
C LYS A 139 51.47 5.85 8.17
N GLU A 140 52.41 6.71 7.74
CA GLU A 140 53.72 6.99 8.34
C GLU A 140 54.57 5.73 8.60
N GLU A 141 55.53 5.44 7.71
CA GLU A 141 56.77 4.68 8.01
C GLU A 141 57.72 4.54 6.79
N THR A 142 57.24 4.77 5.56
CA THR A 142 58.10 4.84 4.36
C THR A 142 57.57 5.87 3.36
N PRO A 143 58.44 6.62 2.64
CA PRO A 143 57.99 7.55 1.62
C PRO A 143 57.28 6.78 0.50
N PRO A 144 56.02 7.12 0.17
CA PRO A 144 55.27 6.40 -0.85
C PRO A 144 55.95 6.53 -2.21
N PRO A 145 55.85 5.49 -3.07
CA PRO A 145 56.33 5.54 -4.45
C PRO A 145 55.77 6.75 -5.22
N THR A 146 56.55 7.29 -6.16
CA THR A 146 56.18 8.49 -6.93
C THR A 146 54.84 8.34 -7.66
N SER A 147 54.56 7.15 -8.20
CA SER A 147 53.27 6.81 -8.84
C SER A 147 52.10 6.89 -7.86
N THR A 148 52.25 6.35 -6.66
CA THR A 148 51.24 6.34 -5.59
C THR A 148 51.00 7.74 -5.02
N ARG A 149 52.05 8.55 -4.93
CA ARG A 149 51.97 9.97 -4.56
C ARG A 149 51.26 10.80 -5.62
N ALA A 150 51.52 10.54 -6.91
CA ALA A 150 50.84 11.20 -8.02
C ALA A 150 49.34 10.84 -8.03
N LEU A 151 48.98 9.58 -7.75
CA LEU A 151 47.59 9.15 -7.62
C LEU A 151 46.88 9.80 -6.42
N ALA A 152 47.50 9.82 -5.24
CA ALA A 152 46.98 10.51 -4.06
C ALA A 152 46.76 12.01 -4.32
N ALA A 153 47.71 12.66 -4.99
CA ALA A 153 47.63 14.06 -5.38
C ALA A 153 46.59 14.33 -6.48
N ARG A 154 46.14 13.32 -7.22
CA ARG A 154 45.05 13.41 -8.21
C ARG A 154 43.67 13.25 -7.55
N ILE A 155 43.58 12.39 -6.53
CA ILE A 155 42.34 12.13 -5.78
C ILE A 155 41.90 13.36 -4.96
N ALA A 156 42.85 14.10 -4.36
CA ALA A 156 42.54 15.20 -3.46
C ALA A 156 41.91 16.46 -4.11
N PRO A 157 42.38 16.97 -5.27
CA PRO A 157 41.85 18.17 -5.90
C PRO A 157 40.66 17.94 -6.83
N GLU A 158 40.45 16.72 -7.35
CA GLU A 158 39.35 16.42 -8.28
C GLU A 158 38.03 16.06 -7.58
N GLU A 159 37.92 16.29 -6.26
CA GLU A 159 36.75 15.97 -5.43
C GLU A 159 36.27 14.50 -5.51
N TRP A 160 37.11 13.57 -5.97
CA TRP A 160 36.75 12.15 -6.14
C TRP A 160 36.34 11.45 -4.83
N LEU A 161 36.80 11.95 -3.69
CA LEU A 161 36.39 11.44 -2.37
C LEU A 161 34.95 11.87 -1.98
N ASN A 162 34.43 12.94 -2.59
CA ASN A 162 33.05 13.41 -2.40
C ASN A 162 32.10 12.86 -3.46
N GLU A 163 32.58 12.74 -4.71
CA GLU A 163 31.83 12.11 -5.79
C GLU A 163 32.01 10.59 -5.72
N HIS A 164 32.90 9.97 -6.49
CA HIS A 164 33.38 8.60 -6.30
C HIS A 164 34.68 8.41 -7.08
N ILE A 165 35.58 7.55 -6.62
CA ILE A 165 36.78 7.17 -7.36
C ILE A 165 36.36 6.27 -8.55
N PRO A 166 36.59 6.70 -9.81
CA PRO A 166 36.16 5.95 -10.97
C PRO A 166 37.01 4.70 -11.16
N THR A 167 36.41 3.51 -11.09
CA THR A 167 37.09 2.23 -11.36
C THR A 167 36.14 1.23 -12.02
N ARG A 168 36.68 0.25 -12.77
CA ARG A 168 35.84 -0.69 -13.55
C ARG A 168 35.13 -1.70 -12.65
N ASN A 169 35.77 -2.13 -11.56
CA ASN A 169 35.20 -3.10 -10.63
C ASN A 169 35.40 -2.70 -9.15
N PRO A 170 34.63 -1.71 -8.65
CA PRO A 170 34.77 -1.22 -7.27
C PRO A 170 34.49 -2.30 -6.22
N GLY A 171 33.62 -3.28 -6.54
CA GLY A 171 33.32 -4.40 -5.65
C GLY A 171 34.51 -5.36 -5.46
N TYR A 172 35.30 -5.60 -6.52
CA TYR A 172 36.52 -6.40 -6.42
C TYR A 172 37.57 -5.72 -5.53
N VAL A 173 37.79 -4.41 -5.74
CA VAL A 173 38.74 -3.62 -4.93
C VAL A 173 38.32 -3.65 -3.46
N ALA A 174 37.05 -3.37 -3.16
CA ALA A 174 36.52 -3.40 -1.80
C ALA A 174 36.72 -4.76 -1.10
N GLY A 175 36.47 -5.87 -1.80
CA GLY A 175 36.70 -7.23 -1.25
C GLY A 175 38.16 -7.48 -0.88
N ARG A 176 39.10 -7.11 -1.75
CA ARG A 176 40.55 -7.24 -1.52
C ARG A 176 41.09 -6.28 -0.47
N LEU A 177 40.46 -5.12 -0.28
CA LEU A 177 40.83 -4.17 0.76
C LEU A 177 40.55 -4.76 2.15
N TRP A 178 39.38 -5.37 2.37
CA TRP A 178 39.09 -6.01 3.66
C TRP A 178 40.10 -7.10 4.01
N GLU A 179 40.44 -7.97 3.07
CA GLU A 179 41.44 -9.03 3.28
C GLU A 179 42.80 -8.51 3.78
N ARG A 180 43.18 -7.30 3.34
CA ARG A 180 44.45 -6.66 3.71
C ARG A 180 44.37 -5.87 5.01
N LEU A 181 43.21 -5.28 5.30
CA LEU A 181 42.98 -4.46 6.49
C LEU A 181 42.64 -5.30 7.72
N CYS A 182 42.07 -6.49 7.51
CA CYS A 182 41.63 -7.36 8.58
C CYS A 182 42.83 -7.78 9.47
N PRO A 183 42.77 -7.52 10.80
CA PRO A 183 43.83 -7.91 11.72
C PRO A 183 44.11 -9.42 11.72
N GLN A 184 45.36 -9.80 11.95
CA GLN A 184 45.74 -11.20 12.10
C GLN A 184 45.18 -11.77 13.42
N PRO A 185 44.79 -13.06 13.46
CA PRO A 185 44.30 -13.66 14.69
C PRO A 185 45.37 -13.63 15.79
N LEU A 186 44.94 -13.38 17.04
CA LEU A 186 45.79 -13.51 18.22
C LEU A 186 46.32 -14.96 18.28
N VAL A 187 47.61 -15.16 18.03
CA VAL A 187 48.25 -16.48 18.15
C VAL A 187 48.35 -16.83 19.64
N GLY A 188 47.48 -17.72 20.12
CA GLY A 188 47.56 -18.26 21.47
C GLY A 188 46.23 -18.80 22.02
N ALA A 189 45.83 -20.00 21.62
CA ALA A 189 44.97 -20.87 22.43
C ALA A 189 44.99 -22.35 21.98
N ASP A 190 45.25 -22.66 20.71
CA ASP A 190 45.23 -24.05 20.21
C ASP A 190 46.39 -24.30 19.24
N ASP A 191 47.61 -24.43 19.75
CA ASP A 191 48.63 -25.36 19.22
C ASP A 191 49.89 -25.30 20.10
N ASP A 192 50.00 -26.24 21.05
CA ASP A 192 51.27 -26.93 21.28
C ASP A 192 51.06 -28.19 22.14
N GLY A 193 50.53 -29.21 21.49
CA GLY A 193 50.75 -30.58 21.91
C GLY A 193 52.18 -31.01 21.57
N SER A 194 53.19 -30.66 22.38
CA SER A 194 54.31 -31.53 22.78
C SER A 194 55.48 -30.76 23.41
N ASN A 195 55.54 -30.75 24.74
CA ASN A 195 56.62 -31.34 25.54
C ASN A 195 56.59 -30.84 26.98
N ARG A 196 56.64 -31.79 27.93
CA ARG A 196 56.98 -31.57 29.35
C ARG A 196 58.33 -30.81 29.40
N THR A 197 58.60 -29.90 30.33
CA THR A 197 58.88 -30.13 31.76
C THR A 197 58.95 -28.77 32.49
N GLU A 198 58.66 -28.80 33.80
CA GLU A 198 58.78 -27.79 34.90
C GLU A 198 59.81 -26.64 34.68
N VAL A 199 59.70 -25.38 35.14
CA VAL A 199 59.39 -24.76 36.45
C VAL A 199 59.18 -23.26 36.10
N ALA A 200 58.15 -22.52 36.51
CA ALA A 200 58.05 -21.80 37.78
C ALA A 200 56.77 -20.97 37.77
N ALA A 201 56.00 -21.04 38.86
CA ALA A 201 54.91 -20.13 39.12
C ALA A 201 55.43 -18.69 39.33
N ALA A 202 55.13 -17.79 38.41
CA ALA A 202 55.18 -16.35 38.63
C ALA A 202 53.78 -15.77 38.43
N LYS A 203 53.26 -15.17 39.49
CA LYS A 203 51.95 -14.54 39.60
C LYS A 203 51.78 -13.45 38.53
N GLY A 204 50.65 -13.47 37.83
CA GLY A 204 50.15 -12.35 37.00
C GLY A 204 49.61 -12.79 35.65
N GLY A 205 48.44 -13.43 35.59
CA GLY A 205 47.90 -13.98 34.33
C GLY A 205 46.39 -13.91 34.13
N ALA A 206 45.65 -13.22 35.00
CA ALA A 206 44.18 -13.14 34.88
C ALA A 206 43.66 -11.77 34.41
N GLU A 207 44.44 -10.68 34.56
CA GLU A 207 44.02 -9.32 34.14
C GLU A 207 44.48 -8.93 32.73
N VAL A 208 45.48 -9.63 32.16
CA VAL A 208 46.05 -9.30 30.84
C VAL A 208 45.19 -9.81 29.68
N LEU A 209 44.48 -10.92 29.87
CA LEU A 209 43.64 -11.55 28.84
C LEU A 209 42.45 -10.66 28.42
N PRO A 210 41.61 -10.13 29.34
CA PRO A 210 40.48 -9.28 28.95
C PRO A 210 40.89 -7.99 28.22
N GLN A 211 42.00 -7.38 28.63
CA GLN A 211 42.52 -6.15 28.02
C GLN A 211 43.07 -6.40 26.61
N ALA A 212 43.72 -7.54 26.37
CA ALA A 212 44.21 -7.93 25.05
C ALA A 212 43.06 -8.23 24.07
N PHE A 213 41.98 -8.88 24.53
CA PHE A 213 40.78 -9.08 23.72
C PHE A 213 40.09 -7.77 23.37
N GLU A 214 39.91 -6.86 24.33
CA GLU A 214 39.33 -5.53 24.06
C GLU A 214 40.19 -4.70 23.10
N ALA A 215 41.52 -4.76 23.21
CA ALA A 215 42.43 -4.08 22.29
C ALA A 215 42.29 -4.63 20.86
N HIS A 216 42.23 -5.95 20.71
CA HIS A 216 42.05 -6.62 19.43
C HIS A 216 40.69 -6.30 18.79
N GLU A 217 39.61 -6.25 19.58
CA GLU A 217 38.30 -5.81 19.08
C GLU A 217 38.34 -4.37 18.55
N ARG A 218 39.05 -3.46 19.24
CA ARG A 218 39.22 -2.07 18.78
C ARG A 218 40.01 -1.98 17.48
N GLU A 219 41.04 -2.81 17.31
CA GLU A 219 41.79 -2.90 16.04
C GLU A 219 40.90 -3.37 14.88
N VAL A 220 40.07 -4.39 15.13
CA VAL A 220 39.08 -4.88 14.15
C VAL A 220 38.06 -3.79 13.81
N ASP A 221 37.55 -3.08 14.81
CA ASP A 221 36.57 -2.01 14.60
C ASP A 221 37.18 -0.82 13.82
N ARG A 222 38.45 -0.47 14.08
CA ARG A 222 39.18 0.56 13.32
C ARG A 222 39.40 0.14 11.86
N ALA A 223 39.82 -1.10 11.63
CA ALA A 223 39.97 -1.66 10.29
C ALA A 223 38.63 -1.68 9.52
N PHE A 224 37.53 -2.00 10.21
CA PHE A 224 36.19 -1.98 9.63
C PHE A 224 35.77 -0.57 9.23
N LEU A 225 36.07 0.44 10.06
CA LEU A 225 35.78 1.83 9.75
C LEU A 225 36.61 2.35 8.55
N GLU A 226 37.92 2.07 8.50
CA GLU A 226 38.78 2.38 7.34
C GLU A 226 38.22 1.72 6.07
N TRP A 227 37.84 0.45 6.16
CA TRP A 227 37.27 -0.28 5.03
C TRP A 227 35.94 0.31 4.55
N SER A 228 35.06 0.71 5.47
CA SER A 228 33.80 1.39 5.13
C SER A 228 34.05 2.73 4.43
N ALA A 229 35.10 3.47 4.81
CA ALA A 229 35.50 4.72 4.18
C ALA A 229 35.98 4.50 2.73
N TRP A 230 36.76 3.43 2.50
CA TRP A 230 37.12 2.99 1.15
C TRP A 230 35.91 2.62 0.30
N CYS A 231 34.95 1.90 0.86
CA CYS A 231 33.76 1.51 0.12
C CYS A 231 32.91 2.74 -0.27
N ASN A 232 32.79 3.72 0.64
CA ASN A 232 32.13 4.99 0.35
C ASN A 232 32.84 5.75 -0.78
N ALA A 233 34.17 5.92 -0.70
CA ALA A 233 34.95 6.57 -1.74
C ALA A 233 34.87 5.86 -3.10
N LEU A 234 34.62 4.54 -3.13
CA LEU A 234 34.44 3.75 -4.36
C LEU A 234 32.99 3.69 -4.86
N GLY A 235 32.02 4.24 -4.12
CA GLY A 235 30.60 4.18 -4.45
C GLY A 235 30.00 2.78 -4.38
N CYS A 236 30.59 1.90 -3.57
CA CYS A 236 30.09 0.55 -3.39
C CYS A 236 29.51 0.35 -1.98
N ALA A 237 28.34 -0.28 -1.90
CA ALA A 237 27.86 -0.82 -0.64
C ALA A 237 28.66 -2.10 -0.35
N GLY A 238 29.34 -2.17 0.80
CA GLY A 238 30.22 -3.26 1.18
C GLY A 238 29.63 -4.62 0.81
N ARG A 239 30.26 -5.31 -0.14
CA ARG A 239 29.77 -6.59 -0.66
C ARG A 239 30.39 -7.70 0.17
N TRP A 240 29.56 -8.64 0.61
CA TRP A 240 30.04 -9.87 1.23
C TRP A 240 30.76 -10.73 0.19
N ASP A 241 32.03 -11.06 0.45
CA ASP A 241 32.83 -11.90 -0.45
C ASP A 241 32.98 -13.31 0.14
N ILE A 242 32.51 -14.31 -0.60
CA ILE A 242 32.62 -15.72 -0.22
C ILE A 242 34.07 -16.25 -0.31
N GLY A 243 34.97 -15.51 -0.97
CA GLY A 243 36.38 -15.85 -1.08
C GLY A 243 37.20 -15.48 0.15
N TRP A 244 36.64 -14.73 1.12
CA TRP A 244 37.31 -14.40 2.37
C TRP A 244 37.60 -15.63 3.21
N GLY A 245 38.73 -15.62 3.93
CA GLY A 245 39.02 -16.66 4.91
C GLY A 245 38.04 -16.63 6.10
N PRO A 246 37.95 -17.73 6.88
CA PRO A 246 37.00 -17.84 7.99
C PRO A 246 37.14 -16.71 9.02
N THR A 247 38.38 -16.34 9.37
CA THR A 247 38.68 -15.26 10.31
C THR A 247 38.23 -13.90 9.78
N GLN A 248 38.51 -13.60 8.51
CA GLN A 248 38.08 -12.34 7.89
C GLN A 248 36.56 -12.22 7.86
N MET A 249 35.85 -13.31 7.54
CA MET A 249 34.39 -13.34 7.60
C MET A 249 33.87 -13.15 9.03
N GLN A 250 34.49 -13.79 10.01
CA GLN A 250 34.09 -13.68 11.41
C GLN A 250 34.26 -12.23 11.92
N TYR A 251 35.45 -11.65 11.78
CA TYR A 251 35.73 -10.30 12.26
C TYR A 251 34.88 -9.22 11.57
N CYS A 252 34.64 -9.36 10.27
CA CYS A 252 33.78 -8.42 9.53
C CYS A 252 32.35 -8.43 10.06
N ARG A 253 31.83 -9.64 10.33
CA ARG A 253 30.48 -9.83 10.88
C ARG A 253 30.36 -9.29 12.30
N GLU A 254 31.32 -9.61 13.16
CA GLU A 254 31.34 -9.16 14.55
C GLU A 254 31.43 -7.63 14.63
N ALA A 255 32.30 -7.00 13.82
CA ALA A 255 32.39 -5.55 13.73
C ALA A 255 31.07 -4.92 13.28
N ALA A 256 30.43 -5.46 12.24
CA ALA A 256 29.13 -4.99 11.77
C ALA A 256 28.04 -5.11 12.86
N HIS A 257 27.99 -6.23 13.59
CA HIS A 257 27.06 -6.36 14.72
C HIS A 257 27.37 -5.40 15.87
N ARG A 258 28.65 -5.15 16.20
CA ARG A 258 29.04 -4.15 17.20
C ARG A 258 28.61 -2.74 16.80
N VAL A 259 28.74 -2.37 15.52
CA VAL A 259 28.21 -1.11 14.98
C VAL A 259 26.70 -1.01 15.22
N LEU A 260 25.92 -2.03 14.81
CA LEU A 260 24.46 -2.02 15.01
C LEU A 260 24.07 -1.90 16.49
N LYS A 261 24.85 -2.51 17.40
CA LYS A 261 24.61 -2.47 18.85
C LYS A 261 24.94 -1.11 19.48
N ARG A 262 25.97 -0.41 19.00
CA ARG A 262 26.49 0.84 19.60
C ARG A 262 25.85 2.11 19.03
N GLN A 263 25.22 2.02 17.86
CA GLN A 263 24.64 3.17 17.16
C GLN A 263 23.52 3.86 17.98
N ALA A 264 23.45 5.18 17.89
CA ALA A 264 22.40 6.03 18.47
C ALA A 264 21.71 6.91 17.41
N LEU A 265 21.98 6.65 16.12
CA LEU A 265 21.49 7.44 15.00
C LEU A 265 20.07 7.05 14.58
N CYS A 266 19.79 5.75 14.58
CA CYS A 266 18.49 5.16 14.28
C CYS A 266 17.78 4.88 15.60
N GLY A 267 16.75 5.69 15.90
CA GLY A 267 15.87 5.50 17.04
C GLY A 267 14.94 4.30 16.87
N ASN A 268 14.09 4.08 17.86
CA ASN A 268 13.01 3.10 17.76
C ASN A 268 11.77 3.73 17.10
N TRP A 269 10.71 2.95 16.92
CA TRP A 269 9.49 3.43 16.28
C TRP A 269 8.87 4.66 16.95
N ASP A 270 8.91 4.73 18.29
CA ASP A 270 8.22 5.77 19.05
C ASP A 270 8.96 7.12 19.04
N ASN A 271 10.28 7.11 18.83
CA ASN A 271 11.10 8.32 18.98
C ASN A 271 11.86 8.76 17.71
N ASP A 272 12.11 7.88 16.74
CA ASP A 272 13.05 8.18 15.64
C ASP A 272 12.59 9.37 14.77
N ALA A 273 11.34 9.34 14.28
CA ALA A 273 10.81 10.41 13.43
C ALA A 273 10.64 11.73 14.20
N ALA A 274 10.17 11.66 15.45
CA ALA A 274 10.00 12.84 16.31
C ALA A 274 11.36 13.47 16.67
N SER A 275 12.35 12.66 17.01
CA SER A 275 13.70 13.12 17.32
C SER A 275 14.36 13.79 16.12
N TYR A 276 14.15 13.27 14.91
CA TYR A 276 14.69 13.89 13.70
C TYR A 276 13.97 15.22 13.38
N ALA A 277 12.64 15.25 13.48
CA ALA A 277 11.88 16.49 13.30
C ALA A 277 12.33 17.57 14.30
N ASP A 278 12.55 17.20 15.57
CA ASP A 278 13.09 18.07 16.60
C ASP A 278 14.49 18.60 16.25
N VAL A 279 15.35 17.80 15.63
CA VAL A 279 16.67 18.27 15.14
C VAL A 279 16.48 19.31 14.04
N LEU A 280 15.62 19.07 13.05
CA LEU A 280 15.39 20.02 11.95
C LEU A 280 14.82 21.35 12.44
N GLU A 281 13.87 21.31 13.38
CA GLU A 281 13.18 22.50 13.90
C GLU A 281 14.00 23.25 14.96
N LYS A 282 14.50 22.55 15.98
CA LYS A 282 15.13 23.18 17.16
C LYS A 282 16.63 23.35 17.00
N THR A 283 17.29 22.37 16.38
CA THR A 283 18.75 22.35 16.28
C THR A 283 19.22 23.10 15.04
N PHE A 284 18.71 22.71 13.86
CA PHE A 284 19.07 23.36 12.61
C PHE A 284 18.34 24.70 12.40
N ALA A 285 17.24 24.93 13.13
CA ALA A 285 16.41 26.13 13.03
C ALA A 285 15.94 26.42 11.60
N ILE A 286 15.64 25.38 10.81
CA ILE A 286 15.17 25.53 9.44
C ILE A 286 13.72 26.07 9.47
N PRO A 287 13.42 27.17 8.76
CA PRO A 287 12.06 27.70 8.71
C PRO A 287 11.04 26.67 8.21
N LEU A 288 9.90 26.56 8.90
CA LEU A 288 8.86 25.56 8.60
C LEU A 288 8.29 25.68 7.17
N ASP A 289 8.28 26.87 6.58
CA ASP A 289 7.86 27.10 5.19
C ASP A 289 8.83 26.52 4.15
N ARG A 290 10.07 26.21 4.56
CA ARG A 290 11.12 25.61 3.72
C ARG A 290 11.19 24.10 3.83
N LEU A 291 10.56 23.53 4.84
CA LEU A 291 10.43 22.09 5.02
C LEU A 291 9.11 21.62 4.40
N ARG A 292 9.16 20.83 3.32
CA ARG A 292 7.94 20.35 2.63
C ARG A 292 7.03 19.53 3.56
N PHE A 293 7.61 18.77 4.49
CA PHE A 293 6.90 18.00 5.52
C PHE A 293 7.63 18.18 6.85
N ALA A 294 7.30 19.26 7.55
CA ALA A 294 8.11 19.82 8.65
C ALA A 294 7.69 19.40 10.06
N ARG A 295 6.69 18.54 10.21
CA ARG A 295 6.09 18.24 11.53
C ARG A 295 6.36 16.81 11.91
N THR A 296 6.43 16.56 13.22
CA THR A 296 6.20 15.24 13.79
C THR A 296 5.03 14.60 13.06
N PRO A 297 5.18 13.38 12.52
CA PRO A 297 4.11 12.72 11.78
C PRO A 297 2.80 12.85 12.54
N ARG A 298 1.74 13.30 11.85
CA ARG A 298 0.44 13.54 12.52
C ARG A 298 -0.15 12.28 13.12
N THR A 299 0.32 11.13 12.65
CA THR A 299 -0.09 9.80 13.08
C THR A 299 1.07 9.11 13.78
N ALA A 300 0.79 8.58 14.97
CA ALA A 300 1.72 7.73 15.67
C ALA A 300 2.01 6.46 14.86
N PRO A 301 3.20 5.86 14.99
CA PRO A 301 3.52 4.60 14.33
C PRO A 301 2.53 3.50 14.79
N PRO A 302 1.98 2.70 13.88
CA PRO A 302 1.17 1.54 14.24
C PRO A 302 1.95 0.51 15.08
N ARG A 303 1.23 -0.37 15.78
CA ARG A 303 1.85 -1.43 16.60
C ARG A 303 2.54 -2.50 15.76
N THR A 304 1.86 -3.02 14.73
CA THR A 304 2.33 -4.13 13.91
C THR A 304 3.19 -3.67 12.73
N LEU A 305 4.24 -4.43 12.40
CA LEU A 305 5.11 -4.26 11.24
C LEU A 305 4.35 -4.24 9.91
N VAL A 306 3.32 -5.08 9.76
CA VAL A 306 2.45 -5.06 8.58
C VAL A 306 1.93 -3.65 8.34
N SER A 307 1.33 -3.02 9.36
CA SER A 307 0.77 -1.66 9.27
C SER A 307 1.84 -0.56 9.27
N ARG A 308 2.99 -0.78 9.92
CA ARG A 308 4.12 0.17 9.92
C ARG A 308 4.70 0.42 8.53
N VAL A 309 4.60 -0.54 7.60
CA VAL A 309 5.02 -0.31 6.21
C VAL A 309 4.12 0.68 5.48
N ASP A 310 2.80 0.68 5.73
CA ASP A 310 1.92 1.72 5.18
C ASP A 310 2.22 3.09 5.79
N TRP A 311 2.53 3.12 7.08
CA TRP A 311 2.95 4.35 7.77
C TRP A 311 4.27 4.89 7.21
N LEU A 312 5.28 4.04 6.99
CA LEU A 312 6.55 4.40 6.33
C LEU A 312 6.34 4.91 4.89
N ALA A 313 5.36 4.37 4.18
CA ALA A 313 4.99 4.79 2.83
C ALA A 313 4.08 6.04 2.81
N SER A 314 3.70 6.58 3.96
CA SER A 314 2.99 7.86 4.01
C SER A 314 3.91 8.98 3.53
N LEU A 315 3.35 9.93 2.77
CA LEU A 315 4.12 10.99 2.11
C LEU A 315 5.00 11.78 3.10
N GLU A 316 4.49 12.04 4.30
CA GLU A 316 5.20 12.78 5.36
C GLU A 316 6.41 11.99 5.87
N VAL A 317 6.21 10.70 6.19
CA VAL A 317 7.26 9.84 6.77
C VAL A 317 8.27 9.43 5.71
N GLU A 318 7.81 9.01 4.52
CA GLU A 318 8.67 8.57 3.43
C GLU A 318 9.69 9.65 3.08
N HIS A 319 9.25 10.91 2.97
CA HIS A 319 10.14 12.03 2.66
C HIS A 319 11.22 12.20 3.73
N LEU A 320 10.84 12.25 5.01
CA LEU A 320 11.78 12.38 6.13
C LEU A 320 12.80 11.24 6.17
N MET A 321 12.35 10.01 5.92
CA MET A 321 13.23 8.83 5.92
C MET A 321 14.17 8.81 4.71
N MET A 322 13.67 9.15 3.52
CA MET A 322 14.47 9.15 2.29
C MET A 322 15.61 10.17 2.33
N GLU A 323 15.39 11.32 2.93
CA GLU A 323 16.43 12.35 3.07
C GLU A 323 17.58 11.90 3.97
N ARG A 324 17.27 11.15 5.04
CA ARG A 324 18.28 10.56 5.93
C ARG A 324 19.03 9.40 5.27
N LEU A 325 18.35 8.63 4.40
CA LEU A 325 18.89 7.43 3.77
C LEU A 325 19.92 7.71 2.68
N ILE A 326 19.92 8.92 2.10
CA ILE A 326 20.89 9.34 1.06
C ILE A 326 22.30 9.54 1.63
N SER A 327 22.43 9.81 2.93
CA SER A 327 23.72 10.09 3.56
C SER A 327 24.48 8.81 3.95
N PRO A 328 25.78 8.70 3.64
CA PRO A 328 26.56 7.54 4.05
C PRO A 328 26.69 7.51 5.58
N SER A 329 26.30 6.39 6.21
CA SER A 329 26.49 6.13 7.65
C SER A 329 26.96 4.70 7.90
N THR A 330 27.73 4.51 8.98
CA THR A 330 28.35 3.22 9.30
C THR A 330 27.29 2.18 9.67
N VAL A 331 26.21 2.57 10.36
CA VAL A 331 25.04 1.69 10.62
C VAL A 331 24.39 1.19 9.33
N SER A 332 24.18 2.06 8.34
CA SER A 332 23.57 1.67 7.05
C SER A 332 24.48 0.75 6.25
N PHE A 333 25.80 1.01 6.32
CA PHE A 333 26.82 0.16 5.72
C PHE A 333 26.84 -1.23 6.37
N ALA A 334 26.89 -1.30 7.70
CA ALA A 334 26.86 -2.55 8.46
C ALA A 334 25.59 -3.37 8.17
N LEU A 335 24.42 -2.73 8.16
CA LEU A 335 23.15 -3.42 7.82
C LEU A 335 23.16 -3.94 6.38
N SER A 336 23.60 -3.12 5.42
CA SER A 336 23.72 -3.52 4.02
C SER A 336 24.66 -4.72 3.83
N LEU A 337 25.78 -4.74 4.55
CA LEU A 337 26.75 -5.82 4.52
C LEU A 337 26.19 -7.12 5.08
N LEU A 338 25.52 -7.06 6.24
CA LEU A 338 24.91 -8.24 6.85
C LEU A 338 23.76 -8.78 5.97
N CYS A 339 22.97 -7.92 5.34
CA CYS A 339 22.01 -8.33 4.32
C CYS A 339 22.69 -8.98 3.10
N ALA A 340 23.87 -8.48 2.69
CA ALA A 340 24.66 -9.10 1.61
C ALA A 340 25.24 -10.46 2.01
N GLU A 341 25.59 -10.69 3.29
CA GLU A 341 25.94 -12.03 3.79
C GLU A 341 24.76 -13.00 3.61
N LEU A 342 23.54 -12.58 3.97
CA LEU A 342 22.34 -13.40 3.84
C LEU A 342 22.00 -13.72 2.38
N ASP A 343 22.20 -12.75 1.48
CA ASP A 343 22.06 -12.90 0.02
C ASP A 343 22.98 -13.99 -0.51
N THR A 344 24.28 -13.84 -0.24
CA THR A 344 25.36 -14.63 -0.85
C THR A 344 25.59 -15.99 -0.21
N THR A 345 25.27 -16.15 1.09
CA THR A 345 25.53 -17.39 1.83
C THR A 345 24.32 -18.32 1.75
N GLY A 346 24.41 -19.34 0.89
CA GLY A 346 23.33 -20.33 0.70
C GLY A 346 23.17 -21.31 1.88
N ILE A 347 24.25 -22.01 2.24
CA ILE A 347 24.28 -23.02 3.31
C ILE A 347 25.49 -22.71 4.19
N GLY A 348 25.27 -22.07 5.34
CA GLY A 348 26.32 -21.66 6.27
C GLY A 348 25.96 -22.01 7.71
N LEU A 349 26.97 -22.35 8.52
CA LEU A 349 26.78 -22.65 9.94
C LEU A 349 26.19 -21.42 10.66
N GLY A 350 25.11 -21.63 11.40
CA GLY A 350 24.42 -20.56 12.16
C GLY A 350 23.69 -19.51 11.32
N ILE A 351 23.48 -19.71 10.01
CA ILE A 351 22.84 -18.70 9.13
C ILE A 351 21.46 -18.25 9.61
N SER A 352 20.66 -19.14 10.20
CA SER A 352 19.34 -18.79 10.76
C SER A 352 19.45 -17.85 11.96
N ALA A 353 20.43 -18.04 12.85
CA ALA A 353 20.67 -17.15 13.99
C ALA A 353 21.16 -15.77 13.53
N LYS A 354 22.02 -15.74 12.50
CA LYS A 354 22.48 -14.51 11.86
C LYS A 354 21.32 -13.74 11.23
N ALA A 355 20.49 -14.43 10.44
CA ALA A 355 19.28 -13.85 9.84
C ALA A 355 18.36 -13.27 10.93
N GLY A 356 18.13 -14.01 12.02
CA GLY A 356 17.30 -13.52 13.12
C GLY A 356 17.84 -12.26 13.79
N THR A 357 19.16 -12.12 13.93
CA THR A 357 19.77 -10.90 14.49
C THR A 357 19.55 -9.68 13.59
N VAL A 358 19.76 -9.85 12.28
CA VAL A 358 19.57 -8.77 11.29
C VAL A 358 18.09 -8.37 11.19
N LEU A 359 17.20 -9.35 11.12
CA LEU A 359 15.76 -9.12 10.98
C LEU A 359 15.15 -8.52 12.25
N SER A 360 15.60 -8.93 13.43
CA SER A 360 15.15 -8.34 14.70
C SER A 360 15.59 -6.88 14.83
N PHE A 361 16.81 -6.55 14.42
CA PHE A 361 17.26 -5.16 14.36
C PHE A 361 16.43 -4.34 13.37
N ALA A 362 16.22 -4.85 12.15
CA ALA A 362 15.39 -4.17 11.16
C ALA A 362 13.95 -3.95 11.65
N ALA A 363 13.34 -4.94 12.31
CA ALA A 363 12.01 -4.83 12.90
C ALA A 363 11.92 -3.78 14.02
N GLY A 364 13.01 -3.53 14.76
CA GLY A 364 13.05 -2.57 15.87
C GLY A 364 13.23 -1.11 15.45
N HIS A 365 13.74 -0.85 14.24
CA HIS A 365 14.17 0.48 13.81
C HIS A 365 13.58 0.87 12.44
N PRO A 366 12.83 1.98 12.31
CA PRO A 366 12.17 2.37 11.06
C PRO A 366 13.15 2.58 9.89
N MET A 367 14.28 3.25 10.14
CA MET A 367 15.34 3.43 9.14
C MET A 367 15.94 2.12 8.65
N ALA A 368 16.17 1.16 9.55
CA ALA A 368 16.70 -0.15 9.20
C ALA A 368 15.67 -0.99 8.43
N LEU A 369 14.40 -0.92 8.81
CA LEU A 369 13.32 -1.58 8.07
C LEU A 369 13.23 -1.02 6.64
N GLN A 370 13.24 0.31 6.48
CA GLN A 370 13.17 0.95 5.17
C GLN A 370 14.34 0.50 4.26
N GLN A 371 15.56 0.41 4.80
CA GLN A 371 16.71 -0.13 4.07
C GLN A 371 16.53 -1.59 3.69
N LEU A 372 16.03 -2.43 4.60
CA LEU A 372 15.72 -3.83 4.31
C LEU A 372 14.68 -3.95 3.19
N LEU A 373 13.62 -3.12 3.20
CA LEU A 373 12.59 -3.11 2.15
C LEU A 373 13.18 -2.75 0.77
N PHE A 374 14.11 -1.78 0.70
CA PHE A 374 14.83 -1.48 -0.55
C PHE A 374 15.70 -2.65 -1.02
N ARG A 375 16.37 -3.34 -0.09
CA ARG A 375 17.17 -4.53 -0.43
C ARG A 375 16.31 -5.69 -0.91
N VAL A 376 15.17 -5.94 -0.28
CA VAL A 376 14.21 -6.97 -0.69
C VAL A 376 13.70 -6.73 -2.11
N LYS A 377 13.41 -5.48 -2.48
CA LYS A 377 13.04 -5.13 -3.87
C LYS A 377 14.14 -5.48 -4.88
N ALA A 378 15.40 -5.29 -4.51
CA ALA A 378 16.55 -5.64 -5.35
C ALA A 378 16.87 -7.16 -5.36
N VAL A 379 16.67 -7.83 -4.22
CA VAL A 379 17.01 -9.24 -3.97
C VAL A 379 15.81 -9.95 -3.32
N PRO A 380 14.86 -10.47 -4.12
CA PRO A 380 13.63 -11.06 -3.61
C PRO A 380 13.83 -12.34 -2.79
N SER A 381 14.96 -13.04 -2.92
CA SER A 381 15.28 -14.24 -2.12
C SER A 381 15.38 -13.94 -0.62
N LEU A 382 15.64 -12.69 -0.22
CA LEU A 382 15.62 -12.28 1.18
C LEU A 382 14.23 -12.43 1.82
N LEU A 383 13.14 -12.45 1.03
CA LEU A 383 11.79 -12.73 1.54
C LEU A 383 11.70 -14.10 2.20
N VAL A 384 12.49 -15.08 1.76
CA VAL A 384 12.54 -16.41 2.37
C VAL A 384 13.14 -16.35 3.78
N ASP A 385 14.19 -15.55 3.98
CA ASP A 385 14.76 -15.35 5.32
C ASP A 385 13.74 -14.68 6.25
N MET A 386 12.99 -13.71 5.72
CA MET A 386 11.93 -13.04 6.48
C MET A 386 10.77 -13.99 6.80
N LEU A 387 10.32 -14.80 5.84
CA LEU A 387 9.22 -15.76 6.04
C LEU A 387 9.56 -16.86 7.06
N LEU A 388 10.84 -17.23 7.18
CA LEU A 388 11.32 -18.21 8.17
C LEU A 388 11.48 -17.61 9.58
N HIS A 389 11.40 -16.29 9.72
CA HIS A 389 11.60 -15.60 10.99
C HIS A 389 10.26 -15.08 11.54
N PRO A 390 9.80 -15.54 12.72
CA PRO A 390 8.44 -15.31 13.18
C PRO A 390 8.08 -13.83 13.30
N LEU A 391 9.01 -12.97 13.78
CA LEU A 391 8.75 -11.54 13.97
C LEU A 391 8.42 -10.79 12.67
N VAL A 392 8.91 -11.25 11.51
CA VAL A 392 8.76 -10.53 10.23
C VAL A 392 8.02 -11.35 9.17
N ALA A 393 7.53 -12.54 9.52
CA ALA A 393 6.89 -13.46 8.59
C ALA A 393 5.60 -12.89 7.97
N CYS A 394 4.73 -12.28 8.79
CA CYS A 394 3.50 -11.63 8.30
C CYS A 394 3.81 -10.47 7.34
N LEU A 395 4.81 -9.65 7.67
CA LEU A 395 5.28 -8.59 6.77
C LEU A 395 5.83 -9.18 5.46
N ALA A 396 6.64 -10.24 5.53
CA ALA A 396 7.17 -10.88 4.33
C ALA A 396 6.07 -11.44 3.42
N ALA A 397 5.05 -12.07 4.01
CA ALA A 397 3.88 -12.55 3.28
C ALA A 397 3.14 -11.39 2.59
N ARG A 398 2.95 -10.27 3.29
CA ARG A 398 2.42 -9.04 2.68
C ARG A 398 3.26 -8.63 1.46
N LEU A 399 4.58 -8.53 1.60
CA LEU A 399 5.50 -8.12 0.51
C LEU A 399 5.40 -9.06 -0.71
N VAL A 400 5.24 -10.37 -0.48
CA VAL A 400 5.01 -11.36 -1.54
C VAL A 400 3.66 -11.13 -2.23
N ILE A 401 2.60 -10.90 -1.44
CA ILE A 401 1.23 -10.66 -1.96
C ILE A 401 1.15 -9.34 -2.72
N GLU A 402 1.87 -8.29 -2.33
CA GLU A 402 1.86 -7.00 -3.03
C GLU A 402 2.87 -6.90 -4.17
N TRP A 403 3.71 -7.92 -4.37
CA TRP A 403 4.78 -7.90 -5.37
C TRP A 403 4.25 -7.54 -6.77
N ARG A 404 4.79 -6.47 -7.36
CA ARG A 404 4.48 -5.95 -8.70
C ARG A 404 5.76 -5.44 -9.35
N GLN A 405 5.94 -5.70 -10.66
CA GLN A 405 6.98 -5.00 -11.42
C GLN A 405 6.58 -3.55 -11.69
N GLY A 406 7.57 -2.65 -11.71
CA GLY A 406 7.41 -1.32 -12.31
C GLY A 406 7.09 -1.46 -13.80
N GLY A 407 5.91 -0.99 -14.21
CA GLY A 407 5.37 -1.21 -15.55
C GLY A 407 6.29 -0.70 -16.66
N GLY A 408 6.84 -1.62 -17.45
CA GLY A 408 7.36 -1.33 -18.78
C GLY A 408 6.24 -1.34 -19.83
N PRO A 409 6.47 -0.76 -21.02
CA PRO A 409 5.46 -0.62 -22.08
C PRO A 409 4.93 -1.94 -22.69
N ASP A 410 5.51 -3.10 -22.40
CA ASP A 410 5.14 -4.41 -22.95
C ASP A 410 4.47 -5.33 -21.91
N SER A 411 3.24 -5.01 -21.48
CA SER A 411 2.77 -5.46 -20.17
C SER A 411 1.78 -6.63 -20.12
N ASP A 412 0.77 -6.78 -20.99
CA ASP A 412 -0.36 -7.69 -20.65
C ASP A 412 -0.02 -9.20 -20.58
N ARG A 413 0.76 -9.74 -21.53
CA ARG A 413 1.16 -11.17 -21.52
C ARG A 413 2.19 -11.49 -20.44
N ASN A 414 3.11 -10.57 -20.18
CA ASN A 414 4.11 -10.72 -19.13
C ASN A 414 3.45 -10.63 -17.75
N LEU A 415 2.49 -9.71 -17.57
CA LEU A 415 1.68 -9.57 -16.36
C LEU A 415 0.90 -10.85 -16.03
N ALA A 416 0.29 -11.52 -17.02
CA ALA A 416 -0.45 -12.77 -16.79
C ALA A 416 0.46 -13.92 -16.33
N ARG A 417 1.63 -14.08 -16.95
CA ARG A 417 2.63 -15.10 -16.56
C ARG A 417 3.24 -14.80 -15.18
N GLU A 418 3.46 -13.53 -14.89
CA GLU A 418 3.95 -13.06 -13.59
C GLU A 418 2.91 -13.29 -12.49
N ALA A 419 1.62 -13.04 -12.76
CA ALA A 419 0.54 -13.35 -11.83
C ALA A 419 0.49 -14.86 -11.48
N GLN A 420 0.69 -15.74 -12.49
CA GLN A 420 0.73 -17.19 -12.26
C GLN A 420 1.93 -17.60 -11.40
N THR A 421 3.13 -17.10 -11.69
CA THR A 421 4.34 -17.44 -10.92
C THR A 421 4.33 -16.88 -9.50
N LYS A 422 3.78 -15.68 -9.32
CA LYS A 422 3.54 -15.07 -8.00
C LYS A 422 2.61 -15.92 -7.12
N THR A 423 1.61 -16.59 -7.71
CA THR A 423 0.66 -17.42 -6.95
C THR A 423 1.38 -18.54 -6.18
N PHE A 424 2.42 -19.16 -6.76
CA PHE A 424 3.24 -20.15 -6.06
C PHE A 424 3.99 -19.56 -4.87
N ALA A 425 4.61 -18.38 -5.04
CA ALA A 425 5.28 -17.70 -3.93
C ALA A 425 4.32 -17.33 -2.79
N VAL A 426 3.08 -16.93 -3.12
CA VAL A 426 2.02 -16.67 -2.13
C VAL A 426 1.65 -17.95 -1.38
N GLN A 427 1.48 -19.08 -2.08
CA GLN A 427 1.15 -20.36 -1.46
C GLN A 427 2.24 -20.84 -0.50
N ASP A 428 3.52 -20.72 -0.87
CA ASP A 428 4.65 -21.07 0.01
C ASP A 428 4.73 -20.12 1.22
N ALA A 429 4.48 -18.83 1.03
CA ALA A 429 4.42 -17.86 2.13
C ALA A 429 3.31 -18.21 3.13
N LEU A 430 2.10 -18.54 2.66
CA LEU A 430 1.00 -18.98 3.52
C LEU A 430 1.30 -20.30 4.24
N SER A 431 2.02 -21.22 3.60
CA SER A 431 2.44 -22.50 4.19
C SER A 431 3.48 -22.32 5.31
N LEU A 432 4.36 -21.32 5.19
CA LEU A 432 5.29 -20.92 6.25
C LEU A 432 4.57 -20.21 7.41
N LEU A 433 3.59 -19.35 7.13
CA LEU A 433 2.74 -18.78 8.19
C LEU A 433 1.98 -19.88 8.95
N ALA A 434 1.44 -20.87 8.24
CA ALA A 434 0.78 -22.03 8.85
C ALA A 434 1.74 -22.81 9.76
N TYR A 435 3.00 -22.99 9.34
CA TYR A 435 4.03 -23.61 10.18
C TYR A 435 4.28 -22.81 11.49
N HIS A 436 4.43 -21.49 11.41
CA HIS A 436 4.63 -20.65 12.59
C HIS A 436 3.43 -20.59 13.52
N LEU A 437 2.21 -20.68 12.96
CA LEU A 437 0.96 -20.72 13.71
C LEU A 437 0.84 -22.03 14.50
N VAL A 438 1.03 -23.18 13.84
CA VAL A 438 1.05 -24.51 14.50
C VAL A 438 2.15 -24.58 15.56
N GLY A 439 3.32 -23.99 15.27
CA GLY A 439 4.44 -23.88 16.20
C GLY A 439 4.24 -22.88 17.35
N ARG A 440 3.13 -22.12 17.38
CA ARG A 440 2.84 -21.05 18.35
C ARG A 440 3.92 -19.96 18.46
N THR A 441 4.63 -19.74 17.37
CA THR A 441 5.67 -18.69 17.28
C THR A 441 5.19 -17.44 16.56
N LEU A 442 4.06 -17.52 15.86
CA LEU A 442 3.50 -16.40 15.11
C LEU A 442 2.83 -15.40 16.07
N ASP A 443 3.11 -14.11 15.89
CA ASP A 443 2.37 -13.05 16.56
C ASP A 443 0.95 -12.93 15.96
N LEU A 444 -0.07 -13.09 16.81
CA LEU A 444 -1.46 -13.09 16.40
C LEU A 444 -1.96 -11.68 16.03
N ASP A 445 -1.39 -10.61 16.59
CA ASP A 445 -1.72 -9.23 16.21
C ASP A 445 -1.18 -8.93 14.81
N GLU A 446 0.06 -9.34 14.50
CA GLU A 446 0.61 -9.25 13.14
C GLU A 446 -0.21 -10.07 12.13
N CYS A 447 -0.68 -11.26 12.52
CA CYS A 447 -1.55 -12.09 11.69
C CYS A 447 -2.90 -11.39 11.42
N ALA A 448 -3.52 -10.81 12.45
CA ALA A 448 -4.75 -10.02 12.31
C ALA A 448 -4.52 -8.80 11.40
N SER A 449 -3.39 -8.09 11.56
CA SER A 449 -3.03 -6.96 10.68
C SER A 449 -2.85 -7.36 9.22
N LEU A 450 -2.27 -8.54 8.95
CA LEU A 450 -2.15 -9.06 7.58
C LEU A 450 -3.52 -9.38 6.96
N VAL A 451 -4.44 -9.96 7.75
CA VAL A 451 -5.82 -10.19 7.33
C VAL A 451 -6.50 -8.85 7.05
N THR A 452 -6.47 -7.90 7.98
CA THR A 452 -7.02 -6.54 7.82
C THR A 452 -6.51 -5.88 6.55
N TRP A 453 -5.21 -5.94 6.28
CA TRP A 453 -4.59 -5.40 5.06
C TRP A 453 -5.10 -6.07 3.77
N CYS A 454 -5.43 -7.37 3.79
CA CYS A 454 -6.01 -8.06 2.62
C CYS A 454 -7.41 -7.56 2.25
N TYR A 455 -8.11 -6.90 3.17
CA TYR A 455 -9.41 -6.27 2.93
C TYR A 455 -9.30 -4.77 2.65
N ALA A 456 -8.09 -4.21 2.65
CA ALA A 456 -7.87 -2.82 2.26
C ALA A 456 -7.99 -2.64 0.74
N ASP A 457 -8.81 -1.68 0.32
CA ASP A 457 -8.88 -1.27 -1.07
C ASP A 457 -7.52 -0.74 -1.51
N GLY A 458 -6.99 -1.29 -2.60
CA GLY A 458 -5.72 -0.85 -3.16
C GLY A 458 -5.81 0.61 -3.60
N SER A 459 -5.32 1.53 -2.78
CA SER A 459 -5.22 2.97 -3.05
C SER A 459 -4.27 3.34 -4.21
N GLY A 460 -3.72 2.35 -4.91
CA GLY A 460 -2.81 2.56 -6.03
C GLY A 460 -3.54 3.04 -7.30
N ARG A 461 -3.11 4.19 -7.82
CA ARG A 461 -3.51 4.81 -9.13
C ARG A 461 -3.29 3.93 -10.39
N GLY A 462 -3.02 2.63 -10.27
CA GLY A 462 -2.82 1.73 -11.40
C GLY A 462 -4.07 0.89 -11.66
N ARG A 463 -4.52 0.82 -12.93
CA ARG A 463 -5.57 -0.14 -13.36
C ARG A 463 -5.22 -1.54 -12.82
N ALA A 464 -6.04 -2.05 -11.91
CA ALA A 464 -5.80 -3.34 -11.28
C ALA A 464 -5.99 -4.47 -12.30
N VAL A 465 -4.91 -5.15 -12.67
CA VAL A 465 -5.00 -6.60 -12.92
C VAL A 465 -5.44 -7.22 -11.59
N ALA A 466 -6.51 -8.02 -11.62
CA ALA A 466 -7.24 -8.49 -10.44
C ALA A 466 -6.35 -8.97 -9.28
N ASP A 467 -6.01 -8.05 -8.37
CA ASP A 467 -5.24 -8.32 -7.17
C ASP A 467 -6.25 -8.76 -6.11
N ALA A 468 -6.71 -10.01 -6.20
CA ALA A 468 -7.75 -10.53 -5.31
C ALA A 468 -7.15 -10.89 -3.94
N ARG A 469 -6.82 -9.86 -3.16
CA ARG A 469 -6.28 -9.98 -1.78
C ARG A 469 -7.30 -10.58 -0.82
N ARG A 470 -8.59 -10.30 -0.99
CA ARG A 470 -9.69 -10.81 -0.14
C ARG A 470 -9.71 -12.36 -0.06
N PRO A 471 -9.60 -13.11 -1.17
CA PRO A 471 -9.36 -14.56 -1.12
C PRO A 471 -8.21 -15.03 -0.23
N ILE A 472 -7.08 -14.32 -0.26
CA ILE A 472 -5.91 -14.65 0.57
C ILE A 472 -6.22 -14.37 2.04
N GLY A 473 -6.91 -13.26 2.35
CA GLY A 473 -7.44 -12.98 3.69
C GLY A 473 -8.32 -14.11 4.23
N ARG A 474 -9.21 -14.67 3.41
CA ARG A 474 -10.03 -15.84 3.79
C ARG A 474 -9.19 -17.10 4.00
N GLN A 475 -8.15 -17.31 3.20
CA GLN A 475 -7.23 -18.45 3.40
C GLN A 475 -6.48 -18.35 4.73
N LEU A 476 -6.01 -17.15 5.09
CA LEU A 476 -5.39 -16.89 6.40
C LEU A 476 -6.35 -17.18 7.55
N LEU A 477 -7.60 -16.70 7.47
CA LEU A 477 -8.63 -17.04 8.46
C LEU A 477 -8.90 -18.54 8.51
N GLY A 478 -8.90 -19.23 7.36
CA GLY A 478 -9.05 -20.68 7.27
C GLY A 478 -7.87 -21.48 7.86
N LEU A 479 -6.68 -20.88 8.00
CA LEU A 479 -5.57 -21.45 8.76
C LEU A 479 -5.85 -21.35 10.26
N VAL A 480 -6.24 -20.15 10.73
CA VAL A 480 -6.59 -19.89 12.14
C VAL A 480 -7.78 -20.74 12.60
N ALA A 481 -8.75 -21.00 11.72
CA ALA A 481 -9.93 -21.82 12.00
C ALA A 481 -9.60 -23.27 12.45
N ARG A 482 -8.39 -23.76 12.15
CA ARG A 482 -7.93 -25.11 12.54
C ARG A 482 -7.31 -25.14 13.94
N GLU A 483 -7.01 -23.97 14.49
CA GLU A 483 -6.43 -23.82 15.83
C GLU A 483 -7.50 -23.89 16.92
N LYS A 484 -7.05 -23.92 18.18
CA LYS A 484 -7.92 -23.95 19.35
C LYS A 484 -8.73 -22.65 19.50
N GLU A 485 -9.87 -22.74 20.19
CA GLU A 485 -10.74 -21.61 20.54
C GLU A 485 -9.95 -20.37 21.01
N GLU A 486 -8.98 -20.55 21.91
CA GLU A 486 -8.16 -19.45 22.44
C GLU A 486 -7.48 -18.62 21.35
N VAL A 487 -6.90 -19.28 20.33
CA VAL A 487 -6.22 -18.61 19.22
C VAL A 487 -7.23 -17.92 18.30
N GLN A 488 -8.37 -18.58 18.03
CA GLN A 488 -9.44 -18.02 17.21
C GLN A 488 -10.02 -16.74 17.84
N SER A 489 -10.31 -16.77 19.14
CA SER A 489 -10.80 -15.61 19.88
C SER A 489 -9.81 -14.46 19.92
N VAL A 490 -8.52 -14.72 20.17
CA VAL A 490 -7.50 -13.65 20.19
C VAL A 490 -7.35 -12.98 18.83
N VAL A 491 -7.31 -13.76 17.74
CA VAL A 491 -7.26 -13.19 16.38
C VAL A 491 -8.52 -12.36 16.09
N LEU A 492 -9.70 -12.86 16.43
CA LEU A 492 -10.95 -12.12 16.22
C LEU A 492 -11.00 -10.83 17.05
N GLN A 493 -10.55 -10.87 18.30
CA GLN A 493 -10.44 -9.70 19.16
C GLN A 493 -9.51 -8.64 18.55
N HIS A 494 -8.33 -9.04 18.06
CA HIS A 494 -7.42 -8.10 17.40
C HIS A 494 -8.03 -7.51 16.12
N LEU A 495 -8.77 -8.28 15.32
CA LEU A 495 -9.49 -7.75 14.17
C LEU A 495 -10.52 -6.67 14.58
N VAL A 496 -11.25 -6.88 15.68
CA VAL A 496 -12.20 -5.92 16.23
C VAL A 496 -11.48 -4.67 16.76
N GLU A 497 -10.40 -4.83 17.52
CA GLU A 497 -9.60 -3.74 18.07
C GLU A 497 -8.96 -2.88 16.98
N GLN A 498 -8.42 -3.51 15.93
CA GLN A 498 -7.85 -2.83 14.77
C GLN A 498 -8.92 -2.06 13.99
N ALA A 499 -10.13 -2.64 13.84
CA ALA A 499 -11.25 -1.94 13.22
C ALA A 499 -11.79 -0.78 14.07
N ALA A 500 -11.67 -0.86 15.40
CA ALA A 500 -12.14 0.15 16.35
C ALA A 500 -11.17 1.34 16.55
N TYR A 501 -9.95 1.27 16.00
CA TYR A 501 -8.79 2.10 16.41
C TYR A 501 -9.11 3.60 16.51
N GLU A 502 -9.15 4.07 17.76
CA GLU A 502 -9.28 5.48 18.14
C GLU A 502 -7.93 6.18 17.92
N ASN A 503 -7.91 7.17 17.01
CA ASN A 503 -6.79 8.07 16.66
C ASN A 503 -5.96 7.72 15.40
N ASN A 504 -6.57 8.02 14.23
CA ASN A 504 -5.94 8.36 12.94
C ASN A 504 -5.59 7.21 11.93
N VAL A 505 -6.64 6.48 11.54
CA VAL A 505 -7.01 5.96 10.19
C VAL A 505 -5.95 5.19 9.35
N PRO A 506 -6.24 3.92 8.99
CA PRO A 506 -6.92 3.61 7.73
C PRO A 506 -8.37 3.11 7.95
N ARG A 507 -9.14 2.98 6.86
CA ARG A 507 -10.57 2.60 6.86
C ARG A 507 -10.87 1.44 7.81
N ALA A 508 -12.01 1.47 8.51
CA ALA A 508 -12.46 0.30 9.24
C ALA A 508 -12.81 -0.81 8.23
N HIS A 509 -11.97 -1.84 8.15
CA HIS A 509 -12.11 -2.98 7.25
C HIS A 509 -13.08 -4.02 7.85
N PHE A 510 -14.33 -3.59 8.05
CA PHE A 510 -15.39 -4.34 8.70
C PHE A 510 -15.73 -5.64 7.97
N ALA A 511 -15.56 -5.69 6.63
CA ALA A 511 -15.69 -6.94 5.87
C ALA A 511 -14.72 -8.03 6.35
N GLY A 512 -13.48 -7.66 6.72
CA GLY A 512 -12.49 -8.59 7.27
C GLY A 512 -12.90 -9.15 8.63
N VAL A 513 -13.47 -8.29 9.49
CA VAL A 513 -14.01 -8.69 10.80
C VAL A 513 -15.17 -9.68 10.65
N LEU A 514 -16.08 -9.44 9.71
CA LEU A 514 -17.24 -10.32 9.45
C LEU A 514 -16.86 -11.63 8.76
N ASP A 515 -15.86 -11.62 7.88
CA ASP A 515 -15.27 -12.86 7.35
C ASP A 515 -14.58 -13.63 8.48
N GLY A 516 -13.89 -12.95 9.41
CA GLY A 516 -13.33 -13.53 10.63
C GLY A 516 -14.39 -14.25 11.46
N LEU A 517 -15.48 -13.56 11.80
CA LEU A 517 -16.61 -14.14 12.54
C LEU A 517 -17.19 -15.39 11.87
N GLY A 518 -17.22 -15.44 10.54
CA GLY A 518 -17.73 -16.61 9.81
C GLY A 518 -16.75 -17.75 9.62
N CYS A 519 -15.46 -17.44 9.53
CA CYS A 519 -14.42 -18.44 9.32
C CYS A 519 -13.91 -19.03 10.64
N LEU A 520 -14.15 -18.37 11.78
CA LEU A 520 -13.67 -18.75 13.11
C LEU A 520 -14.84 -19.22 14.01
N PRO A 521 -15.42 -20.41 13.75
CA PRO A 521 -16.65 -20.87 14.40
C PRO A 521 -16.51 -21.13 15.90
N ASN A 522 -15.28 -21.31 16.40
CA ASN A 522 -15.04 -21.61 17.81
C ASN A 522 -14.76 -20.34 18.64
N ALA A 523 -14.76 -19.14 18.05
CA ALA A 523 -14.55 -17.91 18.80
C ALA A 523 -15.69 -17.66 19.81
N ARG A 524 -15.37 -16.99 20.92
CA ARG A 524 -16.30 -16.77 22.04
C ARG A 524 -17.47 -15.85 21.66
N ALA A 525 -18.61 -16.08 22.30
CA ALA A 525 -19.81 -15.25 22.12
C ALA A 525 -19.62 -13.77 22.51
N ALA A 526 -18.71 -13.47 23.44
CA ALA A 526 -18.36 -12.09 23.81
C ALA A 526 -17.75 -11.31 22.64
N ASP A 527 -16.96 -11.98 21.80
CA ASP A 527 -16.32 -11.39 20.62
C ASP A 527 -17.39 -10.98 19.58
N ALA A 528 -18.46 -11.78 19.47
CA ALA A 528 -19.60 -11.51 18.60
C ALA A 528 -20.42 -10.28 19.03
N SER A 529 -20.64 -10.08 20.33
CA SER A 529 -21.32 -8.88 20.86
C SER A 529 -20.48 -7.61 20.60
N ALA A 530 -19.15 -7.70 20.73
CA ALA A 530 -18.25 -6.59 20.42
C ALA A 530 -18.35 -6.12 18.96
N ILE A 531 -18.55 -7.04 18.01
CA ILE A 531 -18.73 -6.71 16.58
C ILE A 531 -20.04 -5.94 16.34
N VAL A 532 -21.14 -6.37 16.98
CA VAL A 532 -22.45 -5.70 16.90
C VAL A 532 -22.35 -4.30 17.50
N ALA A 533 -21.75 -4.18 18.68
CA ALA A 533 -21.52 -2.90 19.35
C ALA A 533 -20.65 -1.96 18.50
N LEU A 534 -19.61 -2.49 17.86
CA LEU A 534 -18.73 -1.73 16.97
C LEU A 534 -19.50 -1.16 15.77
N TYR A 535 -20.29 -1.98 15.08
CA TYR A 535 -21.13 -1.51 13.97
C TYR A 535 -22.12 -0.43 14.43
N THR A 536 -22.82 -0.66 15.54
CA THR A 536 -23.78 0.30 16.08
C THR A 536 -23.11 1.62 16.47
N LYS A 537 -21.91 1.60 17.05
CA LYS A 537 -21.11 2.80 17.33
C LYS A 537 -20.76 3.54 16.04
N PHE A 538 -20.29 2.83 15.01
CA PHE A 538 -20.01 3.43 13.70
C PHE A 538 -21.25 4.07 13.06
N ALA A 539 -22.38 3.39 13.11
CA ALA A 539 -23.63 3.88 12.54
C ALA A 539 -24.20 5.09 13.29
N ARG A 540 -24.07 5.10 14.61
CA ARG A 540 -24.64 6.16 15.46
C ARG A 540 -23.75 7.39 15.58
N ASP A 541 -22.46 7.19 15.84
CA ASP A 541 -21.56 8.27 16.26
C ASP A 541 -20.64 8.73 15.11
N LEU A 542 -20.41 7.86 14.12
CA LEU A 542 -19.44 8.09 13.05
C LEU A 542 -20.05 8.04 11.65
N ASN A 543 -21.38 7.99 11.54
CA ASN A 543 -22.13 8.08 10.28
C ASN A 543 -21.75 7.01 9.23
N LEU A 544 -21.23 5.86 9.67
CA LEU A 544 -20.62 4.82 8.82
C LEU A 544 -19.47 5.35 7.93
N ASP A 545 -18.99 6.56 8.20
CA ASP A 545 -17.94 7.19 7.42
C ASP A 545 -16.65 6.37 7.53
N TRP A 546 -15.96 6.22 6.40
CA TRP A 546 -14.68 5.51 6.31
C TRP A 546 -14.75 4.01 6.68
N THR A 547 -15.94 3.41 6.64
CA THR A 547 -16.15 1.95 6.75
C THR A 547 -16.34 1.31 5.38
N ASP A 548 -16.11 0.01 5.25
CA ASP A 548 -16.45 -0.78 4.06
C ASP A 548 -17.86 -1.42 4.14
N ALA A 549 -18.67 -1.02 5.12
CA ALA A 549 -20.00 -1.57 5.39
C ALA A 549 -20.94 -1.48 4.16
N GLY A 550 -20.86 -0.38 3.41
CA GLY A 550 -21.63 -0.19 2.17
C GLY A 550 -21.28 -1.19 1.04
N SER A 551 -20.16 -1.90 1.14
CA SER A 551 -19.67 -2.89 0.15
C SER A 551 -19.82 -4.35 0.60
N LEU A 552 -20.46 -4.60 1.75
CA LEU A 552 -20.65 -5.96 2.26
C LEU A 552 -21.51 -6.82 1.32
N SER A 553 -21.10 -8.07 1.13
CA SER A 553 -21.91 -9.04 0.39
C SER A 553 -23.18 -9.42 1.17
N PRO A 554 -24.23 -9.94 0.50
CA PRO A 554 -25.44 -10.42 1.16
C PRO A 554 -25.17 -11.41 2.29
N GLU A 555 -24.20 -12.30 2.13
CA GLU A 555 -23.83 -13.31 3.13
C GLU A 555 -23.22 -12.67 4.39
N LEU A 556 -22.35 -11.66 4.23
CA LEU A 556 -21.73 -10.95 5.34
C LEU A 556 -22.72 -10.06 6.08
N ALA A 557 -23.58 -9.35 5.35
CA ALA A 557 -24.65 -8.56 5.93
C ALA A 557 -25.62 -9.44 6.73
N ALA A 558 -26.03 -10.59 6.19
CA ALA A 558 -26.90 -11.54 6.87
C ALA A 558 -26.26 -12.07 8.15
N ARG A 559 -24.94 -12.35 8.12
CA ARG A 559 -24.19 -12.81 9.28
C ARG A 559 -24.16 -11.77 10.41
N LEU A 560 -23.88 -10.51 10.09
CA LEU A 560 -23.90 -9.43 11.08
C LEU A 560 -25.26 -9.34 11.77
N VAL A 561 -26.34 -9.31 10.98
CA VAL A 561 -27.70 -9.18 11.52
C VAL A 561 -28.07 -10.43 12.30
N ALA A 562 -27.81 -11.64 11.80
CA ALA A 562 -28.05 -12.89 12.53
C ALA A 562 -27.30 -12.93 13.87
N THR A 563 -26.09 -12.36 13.92
CA THR A 563 -25.30 -12.23 15.15
C THR A 563 -25.95 -11.29 16.14
N ALA A 564 -26.53 -10.17 15.68
CA ALA A 564 -27.32 -9.27 16.53
C ALA A 564 -28.60 -9.94 17.06
N PHE A 565 -29.26 -10.78 16.25
CA PHE A 565 -30.43 -11.57 16.69
C PHE A 565 -30.10 -12.64 17.73
N ALA A 566 -28.83 -13.06 17.84
CA ALA A 566 -28.37 -13.96 18.89
C ALA A 566 -28.07 -13.23 20.22
N GLN A 567 -28.07 -11.89 20.23
CA GLN A 567 -27.86 -11.07 21.42
C GLN A 567 -29.18 -10.71 22.12
N ALA A 568 -29.08 -10.01 23.26
CA ALA A 568 -30.24 -9.49 23.97
C ALA A 568 -31.00 -8.45 23.10
N ALA A 569 -32.31 -8.35 23.31
CA ALA A 569 -33.19 -7.40 22.62
C ALA A 569 -32.62 -5.95 22.49
N PRO A 570 -32.05 -5.31 23.53
CA PRO A 570 -31.50 -3.96 23.38
C PRO A 570 -30.33 -3.88 22.39
N GLU A 571 -29.48 -4.90 22.31
CA GLU A 571 -28.34 -4.93 21.39
C GLU A 571 -28.81 -5.18 19.95
N ARG A 572 -29.76 -6.11 19.77
CA ARG A 572 -30.44 -6.35 18.50
C ARG A 572 -31.10 -5.08 17.96
N ASP A 573 -31.93 -4.44 18.79
CA ASP A 573 -32.73 -3.28 18.40
C ASP A 573 -31.83 -2.07 18.09
N ALA A 574 -30.70 -1.94 18.81
CA ALA A 574 -29.70 -0.91 18.55
C ALA A 574 -28.93 -1.12 17.24
N LEU A 575 -28.90 -2.33 16.66
CA LEU A 575 -28.38 -2.55 15.31
C LEU A 575 -29.45 -2.32 14.24
N LEU A 576 -30.69 -2.76 14.48
CA LEU A 576 -31.79 -2.61 13.52
C LEU A 576 -32.19 -1.14 13.29
N VAL A 577 -32.11 -0.31 14.32
CA VAL A 577 -32.37 1.13 14.25
C VAL A 577 -31.28 1.86 15.05
N PRO A 578 -30.10 2.10 14.44
CA PRO A 578 -28.93 2.60 15.17
C PRO A 578 -29.06 4.05 15.67
N PHE A 579 -29.87 4.85 14.98
CA PHE A 579 -30.15 6.24 15.33
C PHE A 579 -31.56 6.67 14.88
N ASP A 580 -32.09 7.72 15.51
CA ASP A 580 -33.36 8.34 15.13
C ASP A 580 -33.11 9.54 14.20
N SER A 581 -33.21 9.30 12.88
CA SER A 581 -33.00 10.34 11.87
C SER A 581 -33.94 11.53 12.01
N ALA A 582 -35.18 11.32 12.46
CA ALA A 582 -36.17 12.39 12.59
C ALA A 582 -35.89 13.27 13.81
N ARG A 583 -35.31 12.70 14.87
CA ARG A 583 -34.79 13.45 16.00
C ARG A 583 -33.54 14.25 15.61
N LEU A 584 -32.54 13.58 15.00
CA LEU A 584 -31.29 14.22 14.60
C LEU A 584 -31.54 15.42 13.69
N LEU A 585 -32.40 15.29 12.68
CA LEU A 585 -32.75 16.39 11.75
C LEU A 585 -33.40 17.59 12.41
N ARG A 586 -34.13 17.41 13.52
CA ARG A 586 -34.76 18.51 14.26
C ARG A 586 -33.79 19.24 15.18
N GLU A 587 -32.76 18.55 15.63
CA GLU A 587 -31.74 19.07 16.55
C GLU A 587 -30.58 19.77 15.82
N VAL A 588 -30.52 19.69 14.48
CA VAL A 588 -29.46 20.33 13.67
C VAL A 588 -29.58 21.87 13.66
N PRO A 589 -28.51 22.62 14.00
CA PRO A 589 -28.46 24.07 13.84
C PRO A 589 -28.63 24.49 12.37
N ASP A 590 -29.27 25.65 12.11
CA ASP A 590 -29.53 26.09 10.74
C ASP A 590 -28.25 26.32 9.91
N GLU A 591 -27.12 26.66 10.54
CA GLU A 591 -25.82 26.84 9.86
C GLU A 591 -25.23 25.51 9.32
N ASP A 592 -25.46 24.38 10.00
CA ASP A 592 -24.93 23.06 9.66
C ASP A 592 -25.96 22.13 8.98
N LYS A 593 -27.14 22.67 8.67
CA LYS A 593 -28.31 21.90 8.24
C LYS A 593 -28.07 21.06 6.99
N LEU A 594 -27.29 21.57 6.03
CA LEU A 594 -27.02 20.85 4.78
C LEU A 594 -25.97 19.75 4.94
N SER A 595 -24.89 20.01 5.69
CA SER A 595 -23.80 19.04 5.90
C SER A 595 -24.26 17.87 6.75
N GLN A 596 -24.94 18.13 7.87
CA GLN A 596 -25.47 17.08 8.73
C GLN A 596 -26.59 16.29 8.05
N ARG A 597 -27.48 16.96 7.29
CA ARG A 597 -28.51 16.25 6.50
C ARG A 597 -27.90 15.30 5.49
N SER A 598 -26.87 15.72 4.76
CA SER A 598 -26.15 14.87 3.80
C SER A 598 -25.54 13.65 4.49
N THR A 599 -24.93 13.87 5.64
CA THR A 599 -24.28 12.82 6.45
C THR A 599 -25.30 11.80 6.97
N ILE A 600 -26.42 12.26 7.54
CA ILE A 600 -27.53 11.40 7.98
C ILE A 600 -28.11 10.61 6.80
N ALA A 601 -28.29 11.26 5.65
CA ALA A 601 -28.82 10.62 4.45
C ALA A 601 -27.90 9.51 3.91
N ARG A 602 -26.59 9.75 3.85
CA ARG A 602 -25.60 8.74 3.46
C ARG A 602 -25.61 7.55 4.42
N THR A 603 -25.63 7.82 5.72
CA THR A 603 -25.69 6.77 6.75
C THR A 603 -26.97 5.94 6.62
N LEU A 604 -28.13 6.59 6.43
CA LEU A 604 -29.40 5.90 6.19
C LEU A 604 -29.37 5.06 4.92
N ARG A 605 -28.82 5.59 3.82
CA ARG A 605 -28.66 4.87 2.55
C ARG A 605 -27.89 3.58 2.77
N GLU A 606 -26.70 3.68 3.37
CA GLU A 606 -25.84 2.53 3.62
C GLU A 606 -26.49 1.51 4.56
N HIS A 607 -27.17 1.98 5.61
CA HIS A 607 -27.84 1.10 6.56
C HIS A 607 -29.07 0.38 5.96
N VAL A 608 -29.89 1.07 5.14
CA VAL A 608 -31.00 0.43 4.41
C VAL A 608 -30.46 -0.64 3.46
N ARG A 609 -29.37 -0.36 2.74
CA ARG A 609 -28.72 -1.34 1.86
C ARG A 609 -28.19 -2.54 2.63
N LEU A 610 -27.58 -2.31 3.80
CA LEU A 610 -27.12 -3.39 4.68
C LEU A 610 -28.27 -4.32 5.06
N LEU A 611 -29.38 -3.78 5.58
CA LEU A 611 -30.52 -4.61 6.00
C LEU A 611 -31.17 -5.33 4.82
N ALA A 612 -31.30 -4.66 3.67
CA ALA A 612 -31.82 -5.29 2.45
C ALA A 612 -30.93 -6.47 1.99
N ARG A 613 -29.60 -6.30 2.02
CA ARG A 613 -28.65 -7.37 1.73
C ARG A 613 -28.69 -8.49 2.76
N ALA A 614 -28.84 -8.15 4.04
CA ALA A 614 -28.96 -9.14 5.11
C ALA A 614 -30.19 -10.02 4.92
N MET A 615 -31.32 -9.44 4.52
CA MET A 615 -32.52 -10.19 4.16
C MET A 615 -32.32 -11.04 2.90
N ALA A 616 -31.69 -10.49 1.86
CA ALA A 616 -31.41 -11.21 0.62
C ALA A 616 -30.52 -12.44 0.86
N GLY A 617 -29.49 -12.30 1.70
CA GLY A 617 -28.54 -13.37 2.06
C GLY A 617 -28.97 -14.21 3.27
N TRP A 618 -30.18 -14.03 3.80
CA TRP A 618 -30.62 -14.71 5.02
C TRP A 618 -30.57 -16.24 4.85
N PRO A 619 -29.96 -16.98 5.81
CA PRO A 619 -29.81 -18.44 5.72
C PRO A 619 -31.16 -19.14 5.55
N ASN A 620 -31.14 -20.36 5.00
CA ASN A 620 -32.34 -21.13 4.66
C ASN A 620 -33.36 -21.15 5.82
N GLY A 621 -34.49 -20.46 5.64
CA GLY A 621 -35.49 -20.21 6.66
C GLY A 621 -36.35 -18.98 6.34
N ALA A 622 -37.35 -18.74 7.20
CA ALA A 622 -38.14 -17.51 7.17
C ALA A 622 -37.32 -16.35 7.75
N VAL A 623 -37.45 -15.17 7.14
CA VAL A 623 -36.84 -13.93 7.64
C VAL A 623 -37.58 -13.51 8.91
N PRO A 624 -36.89 -13.11 10.01
CA PRO A 624 -37.54 -12.61 11.22
C PRO A 624 -38.42 -11.39 10.93
N ALA A 625 -39.59 -11.32 11.57
CA ALA A 625 -40.54 -10.22 11.40
C ALA A 625 -39.90 -8.88 11.83
N GLU A 626 -39.11 -8.87 12.91
CA GLU A 626 -38.45 -7.66 13.39
C GLU A 626 -37.47 -7.07 12.38
N LEU A 627 -36.83 -7.89 11.54
CA LEU A 627 -35.94 -7.43 10.47
C LEU A 627 -36.75 -6.84 9.31
N ALA A 628 -37.86 -7.50 8.94
CA ALA A 628 -38.76 -7.00 7.90
C ALA A 628 -39.40 -5.65 8.29
N ASP A 629 -39.87 -5.55 9.54
CA ASP A 629 -40.46 -4.35 10.13
C ASP A 629 -39.44 -3.20 10.17
N ALA A 630 -38.21 -3.47 10.61
CA ALA A 630 -37.14 -2.47 10.67
C ALA A 630 -36.77 -1.95 9.26
N LEU A 631 -36.59 -2.84 8.28
CA LEU A 631 -36.32 -2.44 6.91
C LEU A 631 -37.47 -1.60 6.34
N GLN A 632 -38.72 -2.02 6.53
CA GLN A 632 -39.90 -1.29 6.06
C GLN A 632 -39.97 0.12 6.68
N ALA A 633 -39.75 0.21 8.00
CA ALA A 633 -39.73 1.49 8.70
C ALA A 633 -38.66 2.42 8.14
N LEU A 634 -37.44 1.92 7.92
CA LEU A 634 -36.34 2.72 7.38
C LEU A 634 -36.56 3.12 5.91
N VAL A 635 -37.07 2.22 5.07
CA VAL A 635 -37.44 2.54 3.68
C VAL A 635 -38.49 3.65 3.63
N SER A 636 -39.53 3.58 4.49
CA SER A 636 -40.57 4.61 4.55
C SER A 636 -40.05 6.01 4.94
N ARG A 637 -38.95 6.06 5.70
CA ARG A 637 -38.24 7.30 6.10
C ARG A 637 -37.24 7.78 5.05
N SER A 638 -36.82 6.90 4.14
CA SER A 638 -35.68 7.09 3.23
C SER A 638 -36.07 7.24 1.75
N ALA A 639 -37.31 6.90 1.39
CA ALA A 639 -37.77 6.83 0.00
C ALA A 639 -38.18 8.20 -0.59
N ILE A 640 -38.60 9.16 0.23
CA ILE A 640 -39.10 10.47 -0.20
C ILE A 640 -38.57 11.60 0.68
N GLU A 641 -38.28 12.73 0.06
CA GLU A 641 -37.87 13.96 0.72
C GLU A 641 -39.09 14.69 1.33
N HIS A 642 -39.25 14.62 2.66
CA HIS A 642 -40.28 15.39 3.38
C HIS A 642 -39.73 15.90 4.72
N ALA A 643 -39.10 17.07 4.69
CA ALA A 643 -38.46 17.68 5.84
C ALA A 643 -39.42 17.85 7.05
N GLU A 644 -40.67 18.27 6.80
CA GLU A 644 -41.70 18.47 7.85
C GLU A 644 -42.07 17.17 8.58
N LYS A 645 -41.94 16.02 7.91
CA LYS A 645 -42.23 14.69 8.47
C LYS A 645 -40.96 13.97 8.95
N GLY A 646 -39.82 14.66 8.97
CA GLY A 646 -38.53 14.08 9.32
C GLY A 646 -38.06 12.97 8.37
N ARG A 647 -38.51 12.99 7.12
CA ARG A 647 -38.11 12.02 6.07
C ARG A 647 -37.04 12.63 5.17
N ILE A 648 -36.10 11.81 4.72
CA ILE A 648 -35.05 12.21 3.78
C ILE A 648 -35.10 11.28 2.58
N GLY A 649 -34.93 11.80 1.37
CA GLY A 649 -34.72 11.01 0.14
C GLY A 649 -33.33 10.35 0.10
N ALA A 650 -32.96 9.57 1.10
CA ALA A 650 -31.62 8.97 1.25
C ALA A 650 -31.29 7.97 0.13
N LEU A 651 -32.30 7.35 -0.49
CA LEU A 651 -32.12 6.38 -1.57
C LEU A 651 -31.82 7.01 -2.95
N THR A 652 -31.78 8.34 -3.03
CA THR A 652 -31.44 9.08 -4.26
C THR A 652 -29.93 9.14 -4.51
N ASP A 653 -29.52 9.30 -5.77
CA ASP A 653 -28.10 9.28 -6.18
C ASP A 653 -27.24 10.37 -5.56
N ARG A 654 -27.84 11.50 -5.16
CA ARG A 654 -27.13 12.63 -4.54
C ARG A 654 -26.36 12.25 -3.28
N TYR A 655 -26.76 11.16 -2.61
CA TYR A 655 -26.13 10.66 -1.39
C TYR A 655 -25.27 9.42 -1.63
N SER A 656 -25.00 9.07 -2.89
CA SER A 656 -24.04 8.02 -3.22
C SER A 656 -22.63 8.44 -2.72
N PRO A 657 -21.87 7.54 -2.07
CA PRO A 657 -20.55 7.86 -1.50
C PRO A 657 -19.50 8.24 -2.56
N SER A 658 -19.80 8.04 -3.84
CA SER A 658 -18.90 8.29 -4.96
C SER A 658 -18.84 9.78 -5.34
N LEU A 659 -17.79 10.47 -4.91
CA LEU A 659 -17.41 11.76 -5.46
C LEU A 659 -16.99 11.57 -6.94
N PHE A 660 -17.95 11.82 -7.81
CA PHE A 660 -17.84 12.22 -9.23
C PHE A 660 -17.43 11.20 -10.30
N LEU A 661 -16.81 10.03 -10.03
CA LEU A 661 -16.40 9.12 -11.13
C LEU A 661 -16.40 7.60 -10.86
N ALA A 662 -16.49 7.14 -9.61
CA ALA A 662 -16.63 5.71 -9.32
C ALA A 662 -18.11 5.35 -9.23
N ARG A 663 -18.53 4.18 -9.75
CA ARG A 663 -19.88 3.67 -9.52
C ARG A 663 -19.90 2.93 -8.19
N GLU A 664 -20.92 3.17 -7.37
CA GLU A 664 -21.23 2.36 -6.19
C GLU A 664 -21.33 0.87 -6.57
N GLU A 665 -20.77 -0.04 -5.78
CA GLU A 665 -20.93 -1.49 -6.03
C GLU A 665 -22.39 -1.88 -5.76
N GLY A 666 -23.16 -2.02 -6.85
CA GLY A 666 -24.61 -2.27 -6.82
C GLY A 666 -25.43 -1.01 -6.49
N SER A 667 -26.75 -1.07 -6.71
CA SER A 667 -27.68 0.02 -6.40
C SER A 667 -28.66 -0.34 -5.27
N PRO A 668 -29.22 0.66 -4.55
CA PRO A 668 -30.25 0.39 -3.55
C PRO A 668 -31.46 -0.35 -4.13
N ALA A 669 -31.84 -0.05 -5.38
CA ALA A 669 -32.92 -0.75 -6.06
C ALA A 669 -32.65 -2.25 -6.21
N GLN A 670 -31.42 -2.62 -6.58
CA GLN A 670 -31.02 -4.03 -6.70
C GLN A 670 -31.08 -4.74 -5.35
N ASP A 671 -30.55 -4.12 -4.29
CA ASP A 671 -30.55 -4.67 -2.93
C ASP A 671 -31.98 -4.84 -2.41
N LEU A 672 -32.85 -3.84 -2.58
CA LEU A 672 -34.26 -3.87 -2.18
C LEU A 672 -35.06 -4.92 -2.97
N ALA A 673 -34.85 -5.03 -4.28
CA ALA A 673 -35.50 -6.06 -5.09
C ALA A 673 -35.05 -7.48 -4.69
N ALA A 674 -33.79 -7.65 -4.27
CA ALA A 674 -33.30 -8.92 -3.74
C ALA A 674 -33.93 -9.25 -2.38
N ALA A 675 -34.05 -8.28 -1.47
CA ALA A 675 -34.73 -8.42 -0.18
C ALA A 675 -36.21 -8.78 -0.35
N TRP A 676 -36.91 -8.10 -1.27
CA TRP A 676 -38.33 -8.32 -1.55
C TRP A 676 -38.65 -9.78 -1.90
N ARG A 677 -37.77 -10.46 -2.64
CA ARG A 677 -37.95 -11.88 -3.00
C ARG A 677 -37.90 -12.84 -1.80
N ARG A 678 -37.40 -12.40 -0.65
CA ARG A 678 -37.29 -13.20 0.58
C ARG A 678 -38.43 -12.92 1.58
N LEU A 679 -39.20 -11.86 1.37
CA LEU A 679 -40.35 -11.51 2.19
C LEU A 679 -41.56 -12.40 1.92
N ASP A 680 -42.47 -12.48 2.90
CA ASP A 680 -43.79 -13.08 2.74
C ASP A 680 -44.79 -12.10 2.07
N GLY A 681 -45.98 -12.57 1.70
CA GLY A 681 -46.94 -11.77 0.91
C GLY A 681 -47.31 -10.43 1.55
N THR A 682 -47.55 -10.39 2.86
CA THR A 682 -47.93 -9.15 3.57
C THR A 682 -46.79 -8.13 3.57
N HIS A 683 -45.56 -8.56 3.88
CA HIS A 683 -44.42 -7.65 3.89
C HIS A 683 -43.98 -7.26 2.46
N GLN A 684 -44.18 -8.13 1.47
CA GLN A 684 -43.94 -7.82 0.05
C GLN A 684 -44.81 -6.66 -0.43
N GLU A 685 -46.10 -6.67 -0.12
CA GLU A 685 -47.03 -5.61 -0.51
C GLU A 685 -46.70 -4.30 0.23
N ALA A 686 -46.42 -4.38 1.53
CA ALA A 686 -46.09 -3.22 2.35
C ALA A 686 -44.78 -2.54 1.92
N MET A 687 -43.77 -3.33 1.53
CA MET A 687 -42.52 -2.80 0.99
C MET A 687 -42.71 -2.10 -0.36
N LEU A 688 -43.51 -2.69 -1.27
CA LEU A 688 -43.83 -2.05 -2.56
C LEU A 688 -44.60 -0.74 -2.37
N GLN A 689 -45.54 -0.71 -1.43
CA GLN A 689 -46.27 0.51 -1.04
C GLN A 689 -45.33 1.60 -0.51
N ALA A 690 -44.36 1.24 0.33
CA ALA A 690 -43.40 2.19 0.87
C ALA A 690 -42.49 2.78 -0.22
N VAL A 691 -42.00 1.96 -1.14
CA VAL A 691 -41.12 2.41 -2.22
C VAL A 691 -41.87 3.20 -3.30
N ALA A 692 -43.14 2.86 -3.55
CA ALA A 692 -44.00 3.62 -4.46
C ALA A 692 -44.29 5.06 -3.99
N GLN A 693 -43.93 5.42 -2.76
CA GLN A 693 -43.98 6.82 -2.30
C GLN A 693 -42.81 7.66 -2.83
N SER A 694 -41.77 7.04 -3.40
CA SER A 694 -40.60 7.77 -3.87
C SER A 694 -40.95 8.76 -4.98
N ASP A 695 -40.24 9.89 -4.96
CA ASP A 695 -40.21 10.93 -5.98
C ASP A 695 -38.96 10.82 -6.89
N ASP A 696 -38.13 9.80 -6.72
CA ASP A 696 -36.92 9.60 -7.51
C ASP A 696 -37.13 8.63 -8.69
N PRO A 697 -37.07 9.12 -9.95
CA PRO A 697 -37.22 8.27 -11.12
C PRO A 697 -36.13 7.20 -11.24
N VAL A 698 -34.91 7.45 -10.75
CA VAL A 698 -33.80 6.49 -10.83
C VAL A 698 -34.13 5.23 -10.05
N LEU A 699 -34.46 5.39 -8.76
CA LEU A 699 -34.79 4.27 -7.87
C LEU A 699 -35.92 3.41 -8.44
N LEU A 700 -37.01 4.03 -8.90
CA LEU A 700 -38.17 3.32 -9.44
C LEU A 700 -37.85 2.63 -10.78
N ALA A 701 -37.09 3.28 -11.66
CA ALA A 701 -36.69 2.71 -12.95
C ALA A 701 -35.78 1.47 -12.76
N GLU A 702 -34.82 1.54 -11.85
CA GLU A 702 -33.95 0.39 -11.54
C GLU A 702 -34.73 -0.75 -10.86
N LEU A 703 -35.67 -0.43 -9.96
CA LEU A 703 -36.54 -1.45 -9.37
C LEU A 703 -37.37 -2.18 -10.44
N CYS A 704 -37.86 -1.46 -11.44
CA CYS A 704 -38.55 -2.07 -12.58
C CYS A 704 -37.66 -3.03 -13.38
N GLN A 705 -36.34 -2.82 -13.40
CA GLN A 705 -35.41 -3.74 -14.06
C GLN A 705 -35.20 -5.04 -13.25
N HIS A 706 -35.27 -4.97 -11.92
CA HIS A 706 -34.95 -6.10 -11.05
C HIS A 706 -36.17 -6.87 -10.54
N LEU A 707 -37.34 -6.24 -10.38
CA LEU A 707 -38.55 -6.90 -9.88
C LEU A 707 -39.16 -7.86 -10.93
N PRO A 708 -39.88 -8.92 -10.52
CA PRO A 708 -40.69 -9.74 -11.43
C PRO A 708 -41.92 -8.97 -11.92
N ALA A 709 -42.47 -9.34 -13.08
CA ALA A 709 -43.57 -8.61 -13.74
C ALA A 709 -44.79 -8.32 -12.83
N ALA A 710 -45.16 -9.27 -11.96
CA ALA A 710 -46.29 -9.11 -11.03
C ALA A 710 -46.11 -7.94 -10.02
N ALA A 711 -44.87 -7.62 -9.65
CA ALA A 711 -44.55 -6.55 -8.71
C ALA A 711 -44.29 -5.19 -9.38
N LYS A 712 -44.17 -5.16 -10.72
CA LYS A 712 -43.81 -3.93 -11.45
C LYS A 712 -44.97 -2.95 -11.60
N THR A 713 -46.21 -3.43 -11.68
CA THR A 713 -47.35 -2.62 -12.13
C THR A 713 -47.55 -1.35 -11.29
N GLY A 714 -47.48 -1.46 -9.96
CA GLY A 714 -47.61 -0.30 -9.07
C GLY A 714 -46.43 0.67 -9.15
N ILE A 715 -45.21 0.14 -9.28
CA ILE A 715 -43.97 0.94 -9.39
C ILE A 715 -43.92 1.69 -10.74
N GLN A 716 -44.28 1.02 -11.84
CA GLN A 716 -44.37 1.64 -13.16
C GLN A 716 -45.45 2.72 -13.23
N ALA A 717 -46.61 2.46 -12.63
CA ALA A 717 -47.68 3.46 -12.55
C ALA A 717 -47.22 4.72 -11.81
N ARG A 718 -46.43 4.57 -10.73
CA ARG A 718 -45.81 5.71 -10.04
C ARG A 718 -44.76 6.40 -10.91
N LEU A 719 -43.87 5.64 -11.55
CA LEU A 719 -42.82 6.18 -12.41
C LEU A 719 -43.39 7.04 -13.55
N TRP A 720 -44.52 6.65 -14.15
CA TRP A 720 -45.21 7.45 -15.17
C TRP A 720 -45.86 8.74 -14.65
N GLN A 721 -46.07 8.88 -13.34
CA GLN A 721 -46.52 10.13 -12.74
C GLN A 721 -45.36 11.11 -12.56
N LEU A 722 -44.12 10.62 -12.38
CA LEU A 722 -42.94 11.45 -12.12
C LEU A 722 -42.40 12.13 -13.39
N LYS A 723 -43.21 13.04 -13.93
CA LYS A 723 -42.76 14.00 -14.95
C LYS A 723 -41.69 14.93 -14.37
N PRO A 724 -40.92 15.65 -15.22
CA PRO A 724 -39.78 16.41 -14.72
C PRO A 724 -40.09 17.42 -13.60
N GLY A 725 -41.27 18.05 -13.62
CA GLY A 725 -41.73 18.95 -12.53
C GLY A 725 -42.27 18.25 -11.27
N GLU A 726 -42.56 16.95 -11.32
CA GLU A 726 -43.04 16.14 -10.17
C GLU A 726 -41.93 15.25 -9.59
N ALA A 727 -40.83 15.07 -10.32
CA ALA A 727 -39.67 14.31 -9.91
C ALA A 727 -38.79 15.08 -8.91
N SER A 728 -37.96 14.35 -8.18
CA SER A 728 -36.95 14.92 -7.28
C SER A 728 -36.02 15.89 -8.02
N THR A 729 -35.72 17.03 -7.37
CA THR A 729 -34.90 18.11 -7.92
C THR A 729 -33.47 17.65 -8.20
N LEU A 730 -32.92 18.01 -9.36
CA LEU A 730 -31.54 17.68 -9.74
C LEU A 730 -30.56 18.72 -9.21
N TRP A 731 -29.42 18.28 -8.68
CA TRP A 731 -28.38 19.17 -8.14
C TRP A 731 -27.14 19.22 -9.04
N THR A 732 -26.90 18.16 -9.83
CA THR A 732 -25.69 18.02 -10.63
C THR A 732 -25.94 17.38 -12.00
N TRP A 733 -25.07 17.65 -12.99
CA TRP A 733 -25.12 17.04 -14.32
C TRP A 733 -24.97 15.50 -14.34
N PRO A 734 -24.10 14.88 -13.50
CA PRO A 734 -24.06 13.43 -13.35
C PRO A 734 -25.41 12.79 -12.98
N GLU A 735 -26.15 13.38 -12.03
CA GLU A 735 -27.46 12.87 -11.61
C GLU A 735 -28.45 12.83 -12.78
N LEU A 736 -28.48 13.89 -13.59
CA LEU A 736 -29.31 13.94 -14.79
C LEU A 736 -28.93 12.84 -15.79
N GLN A 737 -27.63 12.72 -16.07
CA GLN A 737 -27.13 11.73 -17.02
C GLN A 737 -27.52 10.32 -16.57
N HIS A 738 -27.36 10.01 -15.28
CA HIS A 738 -27.72 8.72 -14.71
C HIS A 738 -29.24 8.46 -14.73
N ARG A 739 -30.06 9.48 -14.43
CA ARG A 739 -31.52 9.41 -14.57
C ARG A 739 -31.95 8.99 -15.96
N ILE A 740 -31.40 9.62 -16.99
CA ILE A 740 -31.70 9.26 -18.39
C ILE A 740 -31.18 7.85 -18.71
N GLU A 741 -29.98 7.48 -18.25
CA GLU A 741 -29.43 6.11 -18.42
C GLU A 741 -30.37 5.04 -17.83
N CYS A 742 -30.89 5.25 -16.63
CA CYS A 742 -31.75 4.30 -15.93
C CYS A 742 -33.16 4.21 -16.54
N LEU A 743 -33.74 5.32 -16.98
CA LEU A 743 -35.01 5.32 -17.71
C LEU A 743 -34.88 4.57 -19.05
N LEU A 744 -33.79 4.80 -19.79
CA LEU A 744 -33.50 4.09 -21.04
C LEU A 744 -33.30 2.58 -20.80
N ALA A 745 -32.66 2.20 -19.70
CA ALA A 745 -32.45 0.80 -19.32
C ALA A 745 -33.76 0.12 -18.89
N ALA A 746 -34.67 0.85 -18.23
CA ALA A 746 -36.01 0.38 -17.86
C ALA A 746 -36.97 0.26 -19.06
N GLY A 747 -36.63 0.85 -20.21
CA GLY A 747 -37.47 0.87 -21.41
C GLY A 747 -38.48 2.02 -21.45
N GLU A 748 -38.38 2.97 -20.53
CA GLU A 748 -39.27 4.12 -20.41
C GLU A 748 -38.80 5.27 -21.32
N TYR A 749 -38.80 5.03 -22.63
CA TYR A 749 -38.24 5.95 -23.62
C TYR A 749 -38.96 7.32 -23.65
N GLY A 750 -40.28 7.34 -23.44
CA GLY A 750 -41.06 8.58 -23.38
C GLY A 750 -40.62 9.49 -22.24
N LEU A 751 -40.48 8.93 -21.02
CA LEU A 751 -39.99 9.68 -19.86
C LEU A 751 -38.53 10.12 -20.03
N ALA A 752 -37.68 9.24 -20.57
CA ALA A 752 -36.28 9.59 -20.85
C ALA A 752 -36.18 10.79 -21.81
N ARG A 753 -37.08 10.87 -22.80
CA ARG A 753 -37.18 12.01 -23.71
C ARG A 753 -37.65 13.28 -22.99
N GLU A 754 -38.72 13.20 -22.20
CA GLU A 754 -39.24 14.36 -21.46
C GLU A 754 -38.18 14.99 -20.54
N HIS A 755 -37.40 14.17 -19.82
CA HIS A 755 -36.29 14.66 -18.99
C HIS A 755 -35.11 15.21 -19.82
N LEU A 756 -34.83 14.64 -20.98
CA LEU A 756 -33.77 15.14 -21.87
C LEU A 756 -34.15 16.49 -22.48
N ASP A 757 -35.40 16.64 -22.91
CA ASP A 757 -35.92 17.85 -23.56
C ASP A 757 -35.99 19.05 -22.60
N GLU A 758 -36.36 18.84 -21.33
CA GLU A 758 -36.35 19.91 -20.31
C GLU A 758 -34.96 20.54 -20.16
N THR A 759 -33.91 19.72 -20.30
CA THR A 759 -32.52 20.14 -20.05
C THR A 759 -31.88 20.85 -21.24
N ALA A 760 -32.56 20.89 -22.38
CA ALA A 760 -32.05 21.52 -23.60
C ALA A 760 -31.78 23.02 -23.43
N GLN A 761 -32.53 23.68 -22.54
CA GLN A 761 -32.38 25.12 -22.27
C GLN A 761 -31.11 25.44 -21.47
N ASP A 762 -30.68 24.53 -20.58
CA ASP A 762 -29.52 24.72 -19.70
C ASP A 762 -28.25 24.02 -20.21
N LEU A 763 -28.34 23.22 -21.29
CA LEU A 763 -27.23 22.43 -21.84
C LEU A 763 -25.98 23.26 -22.16
N GLY A 764 -26.17 24.53 -22.54
CA GLY A 764 -25.09 25.48 -22.82
C GLY A 764 -24.21 25.80 -21.60
N ARG A 765 -24.70 25.57 -20.38
CA ARG A 765 -23.98 25.77 -19.11
C ARG A 765 -23.23 24.51 -18.63
N ALA A 766 -23.52 23.34 -19.20
CA ALA A 766 -22.87 22.10 -18.80
C ALA A 766 -21.39 22.05 -19.24
N PRO A 767 -20.47 21.43 -18.49
CA PRO A 767 -19.12 21.10 -18.98
C PRO A 767 -19.14 20.17 -20.21
N SER A 768 -18.13 20.27 -21.08
CA SER A 768 -18.05 19.55 -22.37
C SER A 768 -18.23 18.03 -22.25
N GLN A 769 -17.71 17.43 -21.18
CA GLN A 769 -17.83 15.99 -20.92
C GLN A 769 -19.27 15.52 -20.68
N PHE A 770 -20.09 16.33 -20.01
CA PHE A 770 -21.50 16.00 -19.75
C PHE A 770 -22.37 16.29 -20.97
N ARG A 771 -22.03 17.32 -21.76
CA ARG A 771 -22.67 17.52 -23.08
C ARG A 771 -22.44 16.34 -24.01
N LEU A 772 -21.21 15.81 -24.05
CA LEU A 772 -20.88 14.59 -24.79
C LEU A 772 -21.68 13.39 -24.27
N GLY A 773 -21.75 13.22 -22.94
CA GLY A 773 -22.53 12.15 -22.29
C GLY A 773 -24.02 12.20 -22.67
N LEU A 774 -24.68 13.35 -22.48
CA LEU A 774 -26.09 13.54 -22.83
C LEU A 774 -26.36 13.39 -24.33
N PHE A 775 -25.45 13.86 -25.19
CA PHE A 775 -25.53 13.63 -26.63
C PHE A 775 -25.50 12.13 -26.97
N SER A 776 -24.61 11.37 -26.33
CA SER A 776 -24.52 9.91 -26.49
C SER A 776 -25.83 9.22 -26.08
N LEU A 777 -26.45 9.68 -24.99
CA LEU A 777 -27.74 9.16 -24.53
C LEU A 777 -28.89 9.51 -25.48
N GLY A 778 -28.90 10.71 -26.06
CA GLY A 778 -29.85 11.11 -27.09
C GLY A 778 -29.76 10.23 -28.34
N LEU A 779 -28.54 9.96 -28.82
CA LEU A 779 -28.32 9.04 -29.95
C LEU A 779 -28.81 7.61 -29.62
N ARG A 780 -28.56 7.14 -28.40
CA ARG A 780 -29.03 5.84 -27.92
C ARG A 780 -30.56 5.78 -27.84
N LEU A 781 -31.21 6.85 -27.36
CA LEU A 781 -32.66 6.99 -27.31
C LEU A 781 -33.27 6.87 -28.71
N PHE A 782 -32.77 7.66 -29.68
CA PHE A 782 -33.25 7.59 -31.07
C PHE A 782 -33.11 6.20 -31.68
N LEU A 783 -31.99 5.52 -31.41
CA LEU A 783 -31.77 4.15 -31.88
C LEU A 783 -32.78 3.17 -31.28
N LYS A 784 -33.09 3.29 -29.98
CA LYS A 784 -34.04 2.42 -29.27
C LYS A 784 -35.48 2.63 -29.70
N GLU A 785 -35.85 3.87 -29.98
CA GLU A 785 -37.17 4.25 -30.51
C GLU A 785 -37.33 3.95 -32.02
N LYS A 786 -36.25 3.50 -32.67
CA LYS A 786 -36.18 3.32 -34.13
C LYS A 786 -36.48 4.61 -34.90
N ASN A 787 -36.13 5.76 -34.32
CA ASN A 787 -36.28 7.07 -34.94
C ASN A 787 -35.09 7.35 -35.87
N TRP A 788 -35.11 6.71 -37.04
CA TRP A 788 -34.04 6.73 -38.04
C TRP A 788 -33.73 8.13 -38.55
N THR A 789 -34.76 8.94 -38.77
CA THR A 789 -34.63 10.32 -39.28
C THR A 789 -33.90 11.21 -38.28
N ALA A 790 -34.14 11.04 -36.98
CA ALA A 790 -33.43 11.77 -35.93
C ALA A 790 -31.95 11.37 -35.82
N VAL A 791 -31.60 10.08 -35.99
CA VAL A 791 -30.19 9.63 -36.02
C VAL A 791 -29.45 10.20 -37.23
N ASP A 792 -30.09 10.20 -38.41
CA ASP A 792 -29.47 10.69 -39.64
C ASP A 792 -29.28 12.21 -39.60
N GLY A 793 -30.27 12.94 -39.07
CA GLY A 793 -30.25 14.39 -38.90
C GLY A 793 -29.48 14.91 -37.68
N ALA A 794 -28.96 14.02 -36.82
CA ALA A 794 -28.18 14.42 -35.65
C ALA A 794 -26.84 15.05 -36.04
N ASN A 795 -26.51 16.15 -35.37
CA ASN A 795 -25.27 16.91 -35.53
C ASN A 795 -24.49 16.93 -34.21
N VAL A 796 -23.16 17.07 -34.30
CA VAL A 796 -22.29 17.23 -33.13
C VAL A 796 -22.67 18.52 -32.38
N PRO A 797 -22.79 18.50 -31.04
CA PRO A 797 -23.12 19.69 -30.26
C PRO A 797 -22.12 20.83 -30.47
N ALA A 798 -22.62 22.06 -30.54
CA ALA A 798 -21.77 23.26 -30.61
C ALA A 798 -21.02 23.51 -29.28
N ALA A 799 -19.88 24.20 -29.35
CA ALA A 799 -19.07 24.61 -28.19
C ALA A 799 -18.49 23.46 -27.33
N LEU A 800 -18.12 22.34 -27.96
CA LEU A 800 -17.25 21.31 -27.37
C LEU A 800 -15.77 21.69 -27.52
N ASP A 801 -14.89 21.14 -26.68
CA ASP A 801 -13.44 21.29 -26.87
C ASP A 801 -12.95 20.39 -28.02
N VAL A 802 -11.71 20.61 -28.50
CA VAL A 802 -11.19 19.89 -29.68
C VAL A 802 -11.18 18.37 -29.48
N SER A 803 -10.83 17.90 -28.28
CA SER A 803 -10.75 16.47 -27.96
C SER A 803 -12.15 15.82 -27.90
N THR A 804 -13.09 16.44 -27.21
CA THR A 804 -14.49 15.98 -27.07
C THR A 804 -15.26 16.09 -28.37
N THR A 805 -14.94 17.05 -29.25
CA THR A 805 -15.52 17.13 -30.60
C THR A 805 -15.15 15.91 -31.43
N GLY A 806 -13.88 15.48 -31.40
CA GLY A 806 -13.44 14.25 -32.07
C GLY A 806 -14.17 13.01 -31.54
N GLN A 807 -14.32 12.91 -30.22
CA GLN A 807 -15.06 11.80 -29.58
C GLN A 807 -16.55 11.81 -29.94
N ALA A 808 -17.19 12.99 -29.97
CA ALA A 808 -18.59 13.14 -30.36
C ALA A 808 -18.81 12.70 -31.81
N GLN A 809 -17.90 13.06 -32.71
CA GLN A 809 -17.97 12.64 -34.11
C GLN A 809 -17.84 11.12 -34.24
N ASP A 810 -16.92 10.51 -33.50
CA ASP A 810 -16.77 9.05 -33.51
C ASP A 810 -18.03 8.34 -32.99
N GLN A 811 -18.66 8.87 -31.93
CA GLN A 811 -19.92 8.34 -31.41
C GLN A 811 -21.06 8.49 -32.42
N LEU A 812 -21.18 9.65 -33.06
CA LEU A 812 -22.19 9.90 -34.09
C LEU A 812 -22.01 8.94 -35.28
N ASP A 813 -20.78 8.78 -35.76
CA ASP A 813 -20.44 7.87 -36.85
C ASP A 813 -20.75 6.41 -36.47
N PHE A 814 -20.45 6.02 -35.22
CA PHE A 814 -20.79 4.70 -34.70
C PHE A 814 -22.30 4.46 -34.64
N TYR A 815 -23.09 5.39 -34.10
CA TYR A 815 -24.54 5.24 -34.02
C TYR A 815 -25.22 5.30 -35.40
N LYS A 816 -24.72 6.13 -36.33
CA LYS A 816 -25.19 6.13 -37.72
C LYS A 816 -24.94 4.79 -38.39
N ALA A 817 -23.71 4.26 -38.31
CA ALA A 817 -23.37 2.94 -38.85
C ALA A 817 -24.18 1.81 -38.19
N THR A 818 -24.38 1.86 -36.88
CA THR A 818 -25.20 0.88 -36.14
C THR A 818 -26.67 0.97 -36.55
N SER A 819 -27.19 2.16 -36.84
CA SER A 819 -28.57 2.31 -37.33
C SER A 819 -28.76 1.67 -38.71
N GLN A 820 -27.77 1.76 -39.61
CA GLN A 820 -27.81 1.09 -40.91
C GLN A 820 -27.81 -0.44 -40.77
N LEU A 821 -27.13 -0.98 -39.75
CA LEU A 821 -27.17 -2.42 -39.46
C LEU A 821 -28.57 -2.91 -39.01
N LEU A 822 -29.30 -2.07 -38.25
CA LEU A 822 -30.60 -2.42 -37.65
C LEU A 822 -31.80 -2.19 -38.59
N ARG A 823 -31.64 -1.38 -39.64
CA ARG A 823 -32.70 -1.08 -40.62
C ARG A 823 -32.87 -2.25 -41.61
N PRO A 824 -34.11 -2.56 -42.05
CA PRO A 824 -34.36 -3.59 -43.07
C PRO A 824 -33.60 -3.38 -44.38
N ASP A 825 -33.46 -2.12 -44.83
CA ASP A 825 -32.80 -1.72 -46.09
C ASP A 825 -31.59 -0.80 -45.85
N GLY A 826 -30.85 -1.01 -44.77
CA GLY A 826 -29.72 -0.14 -44.44
C GLY A 826 -28.47 -0.40 -45.29
N ASP A 827 -27.65 0.64 -45.47
CA ASP A 827 -26.37 0.54 -46.19
C ASP A 827 -25.30 -0.17 -45.35
N LEU A 828 -25.28 -1.51 -45.46
CA LEU A 828 -24.31 -2.35 -44.78
C LEU A 828 -22.87 -2.14 -45.27
N ALA A 829 -22.68 -1.74 -46.54
CA ALA A 829 -21.36 -1.51 -47.11
C ALA A 829 -20.74 -0.23 -46.53
N GLY A 830 -21.51 0.87 -46.50
CA GLY A 830 -21.11 2.11 -45.85
C GLY A 830 -20.86 1.94 -44.35
N ALA A 831 -21.74 1.22 -43.63
CA ALA A 831 -21.57 0.94 -42.21
C ALA A 831 -20.26 0.19 -41.89
N ARG A 832 -19.91 -0.81 -42.71
CA ARG A 832 -18.67 -1.58 -42.56
C ARG A 832 -17.42 -0.72 -42.69
N VAL A 833 -17.37 0.18 -43.68
CA VAL A 833 -16.23 1.09 -43.89
C VAL A 833 -16.01 1.99 -42.67
N VAL A 834 -17.10 2.56 -42.14
CA VAL A 834 -17.06 3.44 -40.96
C VAL A 834 -16.58 2.67 -39.72
N LEU A 835 -17.15 1.48 -39.45
CA LEU A 835 -16.78 0.66 -38.29
C LEU A 835 -15.34 0.15 -38.37
N GLN A 836 -14.85 -0.20 -39.57
CA GLN A 836 -13.46 -0.62 -39.77
C GLN A 836 -12.48 0.52 -39.47
N ARG A 837 -12.78 1.74 -39.91
CA ARG A 837 -11.99 2.94 -39.59
C ARG A 837 -11.94 3.19 -38.08
N LEU A 838 -13.08 3.05 -37.39
CA LEU A 838 -13.15 3.22 -35.93
C LEU A 838 -12.39 2.12 -35.17
N ALA A 839 -12.49 0.87 -35.62
CA ALA A 839 -11.84 -0.29 -35.00
C ALA A 839 -10.31 -0.31 -35.18
N ALA A 840 -9.78 0.35 -36.22
CA ALA A 840 -8.35 0.43 -36.52
C ALA A 840 -7.57 1.37 -35.58
N ARG A 841 -8.25 2.15 -34.73
CA ARG A 841 -7.58 3.09 -33.82
C ARG A 841 -6.94 2.38 -32.62
N PRO A 842 -5.76 2.84 -32.14
CA PRO A 842 -5.15 2.34 -30.92
C PRO A 842 -6.11 2.51 -29.72
N GLY A 843 -6.38 1.44 -28.99
CA GLY A 843 -7.29 1.47 -27.83
C GLY A 843 -8.79 1.56 -28.17
N ALA A 844 -9.21 1.26 -29.40
CA ALA A 844 -10.62 1.29 -29.81
C ALA A 844 -11.54 0.39 -28.95
N ALA A 845 -12.78 0.84 -28.75
CA ALA A 845 -13.82 0.11 -28.02
C ALA A 845 -14.17 -1.24 -28.69
N SER A 846 -14.44 -2.28 -27.89
CA SER A 846 -14.79 -3.62 -28.41
C SER A 846 -16.04 -3.61 -29.28
N ALA A 847 -17.03 -2.78 -28.92
CA ALA A 847 -18.29 -2.61 -29.65
C ALA A 847 -18.09 -2.27 -31.15
N TYR A 848 -17.02 -1.56 -31.51
CA TYR A 848 -16.73 -1.25 -32.92
C TYR A 848 -16.37 -2.51 -33.70
N LYS A 849 -15.59 -3.41 -33.09
CA LYS A 849 -15.19 -4.70 -33.68
C LYS A 849 -16.36 -5.69 -33.70
N GLU A 850 -17.17 -5.70 -32.65
CA GLU A 850 -18.38 -6.53 -32.55
C GLU A 850 -19.39 -6.16 -33.65
N ASN A 851 -19.68 -4.87 -33.85
CA ASN A 851 -20.60 -4.42 -34.90
C ASN A 851 -19.99 -4.58 -36.31
N LEU A 852 -18.66 -4.45 -36.46
CA LEU A 852 -17.97 -4.77 -37.71
C LEU A 852 -18.13 -6.26 -38.07
N PHE A 853 -18.08 -7.13 -37.07
CA PHE A 853 -18.32 -8.56 -37.26
C PHE A 853 -19.79 -8.85 -37.57
N ALA A 854 -20.72 -8.19 -36.88
CA ALA A 854 -22.16 -8.32 -37.14
C ALA A 854 -22.54 -7.86 -38.56
N THR A 855 -22.01 -6.74 -39.03
CA THR A 855 -22.19 -6.27 -40.42
C THR A 855 -21.66 -7.28 -41.44
N ALA A 856 -20.48 -7.85 -41.21
CA ALA A 856 -19.90 -8.87 -42.09
C ALA A 856 -20.76 -10.15 -42.14
N ILE A 857 -21.31 -10.59 -41.00
CA ILE A 857 -22.24 -11.74 -40.94
C ILE A 857 -23.52 -11.46 -41.71
N GLN A 858 -24.14 -10.29 -41.52
CA GLN A 858 -25.41 -9.95 -42.16
C GLN A 858 -25.27 -9.79 -43.68
N GLN A 859 -24.10 -9.34 -44.16
CA GLN A 859 -23.75 -9.34 -45.58
C GLN A 859 -23.64 -10.76 -46.18
N LEU A 860 -23.22 -11.75 -45.38
CA LEU A 860 -23.07 -13.14 -45.82
C LEU A 860 -24.38 -13.94 -45.75
N LEU A 861 -25.23 -13.69 -44.76
CA LEU A 861 -26.45 -14.46 -44.49
C LEU A 861 -27.72 -13.89 -45.16
N GLY A 862 -27.69 -12.65 -45.65
CA GLY A 862 -28.87 -11.97 -46.22
C GLY A 862 -29.86 -11.47 -45.14
N PRO A 863 -30.88 -10.67 -45.53
CA PRO A 863 -31.75 -9.92 -44.61
C PRO A 863 -32.68 -10.77 -43.72
N THR A 864 -32.73 -12.08 -43.90
CA THR A 864 -33.69 -12.98 -43.23
C THR A 864 -33.25 -13.48 -41.85
N LEU A 865 -31.97 -13.35 -41.47
CA LEU A 865 -31.44 -13.76 -40.16
C LEU A 865 -30.70 -12.60 -39.48
N HIS A 866 -31.40 -11.82 -38.65
CA HIS A 866 -30.77 -10.77 -37.83
C HIS A 866 -30.01 -11.38 -36.64
N PRO A 867 -28.67 -11.28 -36.58
CA PRO A 867 -27.87 -11.84 -35.48
C PRO A 867 -28.10 -11.15 -34.13
N LEU A 868 -28.74 -9.97 -34.11
CA LEU A 868 -29.02 -9.18 -32.90
C LEU A 868 -30.42 -9.40 -32.31
N ARG A 869 -31.25 -10.30 -32.86
CA ARG A 869 -32.61 -10.59 -32.33
C ARG A 869 -32.66 -11.62 -31.20
N ARG A 870 -31.53 -12.20 -30.80
CA ARG A 870 -31.42 -13.03 -29.58
C ARG A 870 -30.53 -12.33 -28.55
N ARG A 871 -31.13 -11.45 -27.75
CA ARG A 871 -30.69 -11.12 -26.38
C ARG A 871 -31.88 -10.64 -25.59
#